data_AF-A0A945PR26-F1
#
_entry.id   AF-A0A945PR26-F1
#
_cell.length_a   1.000
_cell.length_b   1.000
_cell.length_c   1.000
_cell.angle_alpha   90.00
_cell.angle_beta   90.00
_cell.angle_gamma   90.00
#
_symmetry.space_group_name_H-M   'P 1'
#
loop_
_entity.id
_entity.type
_entity.pdbx_description
1 polymer ?
#
loop_
_entity_poly.entity_id
_entity_poly.type
_entity_poly.pdbx_seq_one_letter_code
_entity_poly.pdbx_strand_id
1 'polypeptide(L)'
;MVAISLPDGTVRQYDGAVTAEQVANDIGPGLGKAAIVARIDGELADLRLPMAADAQLEIITRQSDEALEILRHDCAHVLAEAAKELWPEIQVTIGPSIENGFFYDFSKQEPFTPEDLVTLEKRMVEIVGRDEAIEREVWERQKAIDYFTSIGEHYKAEIIGDLPEDETITVYRQGDFIDLCRGPHLPSTGKLGNDAFKLMSIAGAYWRGDHRNEMLQRIYGTCWRNKKELKAYLHRLEEAEKRDHRRLGREMDLFHFQEEAAGMPFWHPKGWSLYRSLERYMRGRLETGGYLEVKSPQLVDRTLWEKSGHWEKFREHMYTTESEERIFALKPMNCPGHVQIYRQRLKSYRDLPLRLAEFGACHRYEPSGALHGLMRVRAFTQDDAHIFCTEDQITSESQIFCDLLLSIYKDLGFDEVHVKFADRPPVRAGEDTVWDQAEGALMTALKSTGLPFTMNPGEGAFYGPKLEFVLRDAIGREWQCGTLQVDFVLPERLDATYVGEDNSRHRPVMLHRAILGSFERFIGVLIEHYAGRLPMWLSPVQVVLATITNDADDYAEQAAQAMRAEGLRVELDLRNEKIGYKVREHSLAKVPVIAAIGQREADEGTLALRRLGDKGQQVVSLNDAIAALSKEGAAPNT
;
A
#
# COMPACT_ATOMS: atom_id res chain seq x y z
N MET A 1 -46.77 -22.59 -11.38
CA MET A 1 -45.89 -21.86 -12.31
C MET A 1 -44.98 -20.99 -11.47
N VAL A 2 -43.69 -21.01 -11.77
CA VAL A 2 -42.68 -20.12 -11.17
C VAL A 2 -42.31 -19.07 -12.22
N ALA A 3 -42.32 -17.80 -11.83
CA ALA A 3 -41.94 -16.67 -12.68
C ALA A 3 -40.52 -16.20 -12.34
N ILE A 4 -39.61 -16.29 -13.31
CA ILE A 4 -38.22 -15.87 -13.19
C ILE A 4 -38.02 -14.57 -13.96
N SER A 5 -37.66 -13.51 -13.24
CA SER A 5 -37.39 -12.18 -13.81
C SER A 5 -35.90 -12.03 -14.12
N LEU A 6 -35.56 -11.57 -15.33
CA LEU A 6 -34.19 -11.38 -15.80
C LEU A 6 -33.79 -9.89 -15.80
N PRO A 7 -32.48 -9.55 -15.86
CA PRO A 7 -32.02 -8.17 -15.76
C PRO A 7 -32.45 -7.25 -16.92
N ASP A 8 -32.83 -7.83 -18.06
CA ASP A 8 -33.36 -7.11 -19.22
C ASP A 8 -34.86 -6.79 -19.09
N GLY A 9 -35.48 -7.14 -17.95
CA GLY A 9 -36.90 -6.95 -17.67
C GLY A 9 -37.79 -8.04 -18.25
N THR A 10 -37.23 -9.06 -18.92
CA THR A 10 -38.02 -10.20 -19.40
C THR A 10 -38.37 -11.15 -18.26
N VAL A 11 -39.53 -11.80 -18.37
CA VAL A 11 -40.01 -12.79 -17.39
C VAL A 11 -40.25 -14.11 -18.10
N ARG A 12 -39.68 -15.19 -17.56
CA ARG A 12 -39.87 -16.56 -18.05
C ARG A 12 -40.69 -17.37 -17.06
N GLN A 13 -41.59 -18.20 -17.56
CA GLN A 13 -42.47 -19.03 -16.75
C GLN A 13 -42.10 -20.51 -16.87
N TYR A 14 -42.08 -21.21 -15.74
CA TYR A 14 -41.76 -22.64 -15.66
C TYR A 14 -42.84 -23.41 -14.90
N ASP A 15 -43.13 -24.62 -15.37
CA ASP A 15 -44.11 -25.54 -14.77
C ASP A 15 -43.48 -26.32 -13.60
N GLY A 16 -43.02 -25.59 -12.58
CA GLY A 16 -42.43 -26.16 -11.36
C GLY A 16 -41.15 -25.46 -10.94
N ALA A 17 -40.44 -26.06 -9.98
CA ALA A 17 -39.14 -25.56 -9.56
C ALA A 17 -38.13 -25.66 -10.71
N VAL A 18 -37.34 -24.59 -10.91
CA VAL A 18 -36.37 -24.47 -12.01
C VAL A 18 -35.01 -24.07 -11.46
N THR A 19 -33.92 -24.55 -12.03
CA THR A 19 -32.56 -24.15 -11.64
C THR A 19 -32.03 -23.03 -12.53
N ALA A 20 -31.09 -22.24 -12.02
CA ALA A 20 -30.42 -21.22 -12.85
C ALA A 20 -29.67 -21.84 -14.03
N GLU A 21 -29.13 -23.06 -13.89
CA GLU A 21 -28.55 -23.84 -14.98
C GLU A 21 -29.56 -24.10 -16.11
N GLN A 22 -30.79 -24.50 -15.77
CA GLN A 22 -31.86 -24.72 -16.75
C GLN A 22 -32.24 -23.41 -17.45
N VAL A 23 -32.46 -22.34 -16.68
CA VAL A 23 -32.79 -21.02 -17.26
C VAL A 23 -31.68 -20.53 -18.20
N ALA A 24 -30.41 -20.68 -17.82
CA ALA A 24 -29.27 -20.29 -18.66
C ALA A 24 -29.21 -21.07 -19.98
N ASN A 25 -29.47 -22.38 -19.94
CA ASN A 25 -29.54 -23.23 -21.13
C ASN A 25 -30.72 -22.86 -22.04
N ASP A 26 -31.87 -22.52 -21.46
CA ASP A 26 -33.08 -22.10 -22.20
C ASP A 26 -32.97 -20.70 -22.82
N ILE A 27 -32.10 -19.85 -22.28
CA ILE A 27 -31.72 -18.57 -22.92
C ILE A 27 -30.80 -18.85 -24.11
N GLY A 28 -29.81 -19.72 -23.93
CA GLY A 28 -29.02 -20.23 -25.05
C GLY A 28 -27.82 -21.05 -24.61
N PRO A 29 -27.37 -21.99 -25.47
CA PRO A 29 -26.29 -22.93 -25.13
C PRO A 29 -24.96 -22.25 -24.80
N GLY A 30 -24.71 -21.06 -25.38
CA GLY A 30 -23.53 -20.26 -25.06
C GLY A 30 -23.54 -19.73 -23.63
N LEU A 31 -24.69 -19.25 -23.15
CA LEU A 31 -24.85 -18.76 -21.78
C LEU A 31 -24.83 -19.91 -20.78
N GLY A 32 -25.52 -21.02 -21.07
CA GLY A 32 -25.46 -22.23 -20.25
C GLY A 32 -24.02 -22.74 -20.06
N LYS A 33 -23.18 -22.70 -21.10
CA LYS A 33 -21.76 -23.04 -20.99
C LYS A 33 -20.94 -21.98 -20.23
N ALA A 34 -21.28 -20.70 -20.31
CA ALA A 34 -20.54 -19.60 -19.68
C ALA A 34 -20.90 -19.37 -18.21
N ALA A 35 -22.08 -19.83 -17.77
CA ALA A 35 -22.56 -19.71 -16.40
C ALA A 35 -21.62 -20.41 -15.41
N ILE A 36 -21.37 -19.75 -14.28
CA ILE A 36 -20.59 -20.32 -13.17
C ILE A 36 -21.38 -20.32 -11.85
N VAL A 37 -22.13 -19.27 -11.55
CA VAL A 37 -23.06 -19.17 -10.42
C VAL A 37 -24.25 -18.29 -10.82
N ALA A 38 -25.23 -18.18 -9.96
CA ALA A 38 -26.36 -17.28 -10.13
C ALA A 38 -26.43 -16.26 -8.99
N ARG A 39 -27.10 -15.15 -9.23
CA ARG A 39 -27.63 -14.28 -8.17
C ARG A 39 -29.14 -14.42 -8.18
N ILE A 40 -29.69 -14.84 -7.05
CA ILE A 40 -31.12 -15.08 -6.85
C ILE A 40 -31.59 -14.10 -5.77
N ASP A 41 -32.48 -13.17 -6.12
CA ASP A 41 -33.00 -12.13 -5.22
C ASP A 41 -31.91 -11.31 -4.50
N GLY A 42 -30.79 -11.08 -5.20
CA GLY A 42 -29.65 -10.31 -4.70
C GLY A 42 -28.52 -11.15 -4.09
N GLU A 43 -28.79 -12.41 -3.72
CA GLU A 43 -27.82 -13.30 -3.08
C GLU A 43 -27.15 -14.27 -4.07
N LEU A 44 -25.85 -14.54 -3.90
CA LEU A 44 -25.15 -15.51 -4.74
C LEU A 44 -25.54 -16.95 -4.38
N ALA A 45 -25.78 -17.77 -5.40
CA ALA A 45 -26.26 -19.15 -5.25
C ALA A 45 -25.69 -20.08 -6.33
N ASP A 46 -25.61 -21.37 -6.02
CA ASP A 46 -25.20 -22.41 -6.98
C ASP A 46 -26.18 -22.52 -8.15
N LEU A 47 -25.66 -22.80 -9.34
CA LEU A 47 -26.49 -22.91 -10.55
C LEU A 47 -27.59 -23.98 -10.47
N ARG A 48 -27.35 -25.03 -9.68
CA ARG A 48 -28.25 -26.18 -9.52
C ARG A 48 -29.21 -26.06 -8.34
N LEU A 49 -29.17 -24.96 -7.60
CA LEU A 49 -30.12 -24.73 -6.52
C LEU A 49 -31.53 -24.52 -7.11
N PRO A 50 -32.53 -25.35 -6.75
CA PRO A 50 -33.88 -25.21 -7.29
C PRO A 50 -34.58 -23.96 -6.76
N MET A 51 -35.11 -23.13 -7.66
CA MET A 51 -36.01 -22.02 -7.33
C MET A 51 -37.45 -22.52 -7.39
N ALA A 52 -38.07 -22.70 -6.22
CA ALA A 52 -39.45 -23.19 -6.09
C ALA A 52 -40.52 -22.08 -6.05
N ALA A 53 -40.08 -20.81 -5.99
CA ALA A 53 -40.92 -19.62 -5.96
C ALA A 53 -40.39 -18.59 -6.98
N ASP A 54 -41.21 -17.56 -7.25
CA ASP A 54 -40.84 -16.45 -8.13
C ASP A 54 -39.58 -15.77 -7.61
N ALA A 55 -38.65 -15.44 -8.51
CA ALA A 55 -37.36 -14.89 -8.14
C ALA A 55 -36.78 -13.97 -9.23
N GLN A 56 -35.93 -13.04 -8.82
CA GLN A 56 -35.05 -12.29 -9.72
C GLN A 56 -33.75 -13.05 -9.93
N LEU A 57 -33.43 -13.36 -11.19
CA LEU A 57 -32.27 -14.15 -11.55
C LEU A 57 -31.30 -13.34 -12.40
N GLU A 58 -30.04 -13.33 -12.00
CA GLU A 58 -28.91 -12.91 -12.82
C GLU A 58 -27.92 -14.07 -12.97
N ILE A 59 -27.51 -14.37 -14.21
CA ILE A 59 -26.51 -15.39 -14.48
C ILE A 59 -25.13 -14.76 -14.43
N ILE A 60 -24.31 -15.19 -13.47
CA ILE A 60 -22.94 -14.73 -13.34
C ILE A 60 -22.05 -15.62 -14.20
N THR A 61 -21.25 -14.97 -15.04
CA THR A 61 -20.26 -15.64 -15.89
C THR A 61 -18.86 -15.34 -15.38
N ARG A 62 -17.89 -16.07 -15.89
CA ARG A 62 -16.47 -15.89 -15.57
C ARG A 62 -15.94 -14.46 -15.78
N GLN A 63 -16.60 -13.65 -16.60
CA GLN A 63 -16.17 -12.27 -16.87
C GLN A 63 -16.58 -11.27 -15.77
N SER A 64 -17.49 -11.66 -14.85
CA SER A 64 -17.91 -10.78 -13.76
C SER A 64 -16.79 -10.55 -12.74
N ASP A 65 -16.86 -9.45 -11.99
CA ASP A 65 -15.91 -9.15 -10.92
C ASP A 65 -16.04 -10.10 -9.73
N GLU A 66 -17.25 -10.54 -9.38
CA GLU A 66 -17.46 -11.53 -8.33
C GLU A 66 -16.95 -12.93 -8.70
N ALA A 67 -16.72 -13.20 -9.99
CA ALA A 67 -16.23 -14.50 -10.45
C ALA A 67 -14.86 -14.85 -9.85
N LEU A 68 -14.01 -13.85 -9.59
CA LEU A 68 -12.67 -14.10 -9.04
C LEU A 68 -12.73 -14.70 -7.63
N GLU A 69 -13.65 -14.22 -6.79
CA GLU A 69 -13.80 -14.73 -5.43
C GLU A 69 -14.18 -16.21 -5.43
N ILE A 70 -15.17 -16.57 -6.27
CA ILE A 70 -15.64 -17.95 -6.44
C ILE A 70 -14.52 -18.83 -7.01
N LEU A 71 -13.85 -18.40 -8.08
CA LEU A 71 -12.72 -19.13 -8.66
C LEU A 71 -11.61 -19.41 -7.64
N ARG A 72 -11.30 -18.45 -6.78
CA ARG A 72 -10.28 -18.61 -5.73
C ARG A 72 -10.74 -19.56 -4.65
N HIS A 73 -12.01 -19.48 -4.28
CA HIS A 73 -12.60 -20.38 -3.30
C HIS A 73 -12.61 -21.84 -3.79
N ASP A 74 -13.07 -22.09 -5.02
CA ASP A 74 -12.99 -23.41 -5.66
C ASP A 74 -11.55 -23.89 -5.84
N CYS A 75 -10.61 -22.98 -6.13
CA CYS A 75 -9.19 -23.35 -6.18
C CYS A 75 -8.64 -23.80 -4.82
N ALA A 76 -9.16 -23.27 -3.72
CA ALA A 76 -8.84 -23.72 -2.37
C ALA A 76 -9.37 -25.14 -2.13
N HIS A 77 -10.59 -25.45 -2.58
CA HIS A 77 -11.16 -26.80 -2.49
C HIS A 77 -10.38 -27.83 -3.31
N VAL A 78 -10.01 -27.48 -4.55
CA VAL A 78 -9.14 -28.32 -5.39
C VAL A 78 -7.77 -28.54 -4.73
N LEU A 79 -7.22 -27.54 -4.03
CA LEU A 79 -5.98 -27.70 -3.26
C LEU A 79 -6.18 -28.67 -2.07
N ALA A 80 -7.30 -28.56 -1.35
CA ALA A 80 -7.61 -29.45 -0.24
C ALA A 80 -7.77 -30.90 -0.70
N GLU A 81 -8.49 -31.13 -1.80
CA GLU A 81 -8.59 -32.45 -2.40
C GLU A 81 -7.22 -32.98 -2.83
N ALA A 82 -6.41 -32.17 -3.53
CA ALA A 82 -5.06 -32.57 -3.94
C ALA A 82 -4.20 -33.00 -2.74
N ALA A 83 -4.30 -32.27 -1.62
CA ALA A 83 -3.59 -32.62 -0.40
C ALA A 83 -4.10 -33.93 0.22
N LYS A 84 -5.43 -34.15 0.28
CA LYS A 84 -6.02 -35.41 0.78
C LYS A 84 -5.65 -36.61 -0.09
N GLU A 85 -5.59 -36.45 -1.41
CA GLU A 85 -5.22 -37.54 -2.32
C GLU A 85 -3.73 -37.91 -2.22
N LEU A 86 -2.85 -36.94 -1.98
CA LEU A 86 -1.41 -37.18 -1.82
C LEU A 86 -1.05 -37.66 -0.41
N TRP A 87 -1.72 -37.12 0.61
CA TRP A 87 -1.49 -37.42 2.02
C TRP A 87 -2.82 -37.69 2.73
N PRO A 88 -3.34 -38.93 2.69
CA PRO A 88 -4.67 -39.25 3.26
C PRO A 88 -4.85 -38.89 4.74
N GLU A 89 -3.76 -38.95 5.52
CA GLU A 89 -3.74 -38.65 6.96
C GLU A 89 -3.74 -37.14 7.27
N ILE A 90 -3.60 -36.27 6.27
CA ILE A 90 -3.65 -34.82 6.48
C ILE A 90 -5.08 -34.41 6.86
N GLN A 91 -5.21 -33.48 7.80
CA GLN A 91 -6.50 -32.85 8.09
C GLN A 91 -6.57 -31.48 7.44
N VAL A 92 -7.74 -31.16 6.87
CA VAL A 92 -8.02 -29.88 6.22
C VAL A 92 -8.90 -29.03 7.14
N THR A 93 -8.58 -27.74 7.27
CA THR A 93 -9.24 -26.87 8.24
C THR A 93 -10.06 -25.76 7.56
N ILE A 94 -9.47 -24.58 7.33
CA ILE A 94 -10.13 -23.43 6.71
C ILE A 94 -9.38 -23.01 5.44
N GLY A 95 -10.15 -22.68 4.39
CA GLY A 95 -9.60 -22.28 3.11
C GLY A 95 -10.38 -21.15 2.41
N PRO A 96 -10.35 -19.92 2.95
CA PRO A 96 -11.08 -18.81 2.36
C PRO A 96 -10.38 -18.26 1.11
N SER A 97 -11.17 -17.63 0.25
CA SER A 97 -10.65 -16.69 -0.75
C SER A 97 -10.13 -15.42 -0.06
N ILE A 98 -9.16 -14.76 -0.69
CA ILE A 98 -8.61 -13.46 -0.30
C ILE A 98 -8.50 -12.57 -1.54
N GLU A 99 -8.26 -11.27 -1.35
CA GLU A 99 -8.29 -10.23 -2.40
C GLU A 99 -7.50 -10.60 -3.68
N ASN A 100 -6.36 -11.29 -3.54
CA ASN A 100 -5.50 -11.66 -4.67
C ASN A 100 -5.24 -13.18 -4.79
N GLY A 101 -6.05 -14.01 -4.12
CA GLY A 101 -5.83 -15.45 -4.11
C GLY A 101 -6.66 -16.20 -3.10
N PHE A 102 -6.09 -17.21 -2.47
CA PHE A 102 -6.69 -18.01 -1.42
C PHE A 102 -5.57 -18.56 -0.53
N PHE A 103 -5.95 -19.13 0.60
CA PHE A 103 -5.07 -20.02 1.33
C PHE A 103 -5.84 -21.25 1.79
N TYR A 104 -5.14 -22.28 2.24
CA TYR A 104 -5.74 -23.38 2.98
C TYR A 104 -4.80 -23.79 4.13
N ASP A 105 -5.37 -23.97 5.31
CA ASP A 105 -4.68 -24.41 6.51
C ASP A 105 -4.78 -25.93 6.69
N PHE A 106 -3.63 -26.58 6.90
CA PHE A 106 -3.51 -28.02 7.05
C PHE A 106 -2.88 -28.39 8.40
N SER A 107 -3.42 -29.41 9.06
CA SER A 107 -2.70 -30.13 10.12
C SER A 107 -1.97 -31.31 9.48
N LYS A 108 -0.64 -31.19 9.42
CA LYS A 108 0.29 -32.18 8.86
C LYS A 108 1.48 -32.28 9.81
N GLN A 109 1.86 -33.50 10.19
CA GLN A 109 3.00 -33.72 11.09
C GLN A 109 4.32 -33.23 10.48
N GLU A 110 4.56 -33.55 9.21
CA GLU A 110 5.75 -33.11 8.50
C GLU A 110 5.52 -31.75 7.82
N PRO A 111 6.44 -30.78 7.96
CA PRO A 111 6.36 -29.52 7.24
C PRO A 111 6.27 -29.70 5.73
N PHE A 112 5.48 -28.86 5.06
CA PHE A 112 5.51 -28.72 3.61
C PHE A 112 6.83 -28.10 3.16
N THR A 113 7.27 -28.52 1.98
CA THR A 113 8.46 -28.03 1.29
C THR A 113 8.08 -27.30 -0.01
N PRO A 114 8.96 -26.46 -0.58
CA PRO A 114 8.74 -25.89 -1.91
C PRO A 114 8.48 -26.95 -3.00
N GLU A 115 9.09 -28.12 -2.89
CA GLU A 115 8.89 -29.26 -3.79
C GLU A 115 7.48 -29.86 -3.65
N ASP A 116 6.90 -29.85 -2.45
CA ASP A 116 5.51 -30.26 -2.23
C ASP A 116 4.53 -29.35 -2.95
N LEU A 117 4.81 -28.03 -3.04
CA LEU A 117 3.98 -27.10 -3.81
C LEU A 117 3.94 -27.47 -5.30
N VAL A 118 5.07 -27.90 -5.87
CA VAL A 118 5.12 -28.36 -7.28
C VAL A 118 4.30 -29.63 -7.45
N THR A 119 4.37 -30.55 -6.49
CA THR A 119 3.63 -31.82 -6.51
C THR A 119 2.13 -31.59 -6.36
N LEU A 120 1.71 -30.74 -5.41
CA LEU A 120 0.33 -30.31 -5.20
C LEU A 120 -0.23 -29.62 -6.44
N GLU A 121 0.48 -28.66 -7.01
CA GLU A 121 0.02 -27.93 -8.20
C GLU A 121 -0.20 -28.87 -9.39
N LYS A 122 0.69 -29.85 -9.59
CA LYS A 122 0.50 -30.89 -10.60
C LYS A 122 -0.75 -31.72 -10.33
N ARG A 123 -0.98 -32.11 -9.07
CA ARG A 123 -2.17 -32.88 -8.68
C ARG A 123 -3.46 -32.08 -8.86
N MET A 124 -3.47 -30.80 -8.49
CA MET A 124 -4.60 -29.89 -8.76
C MET A 124 -4.94 -29.82 -10.24
N VAL A 125 -3.94 -29.76 -11.13
CA VAL A 125 -4.17 -29.79 -12.60
C VAL A 125 -4.81 -31.10 -13.05
N GLU A 126 -4.40 -32.23 -12.47
CA GLU A 126 -5.02 -33.53 -12.73
C GLU A 126 -6.50 -33.54 -12.32
N ILE A 127 -6.82 -33.03 -11.13
CA ILE A 127 -8.19 -32.92 -10.58
C ILE A 127 -9.08 -32.04 -11.47
N VAL A 128 -8.61 -30.86 -11.86
CA VAL A 128 -9.34 -29.97 -12.78
C VAL A 128 -9.53 -30.64 -14.14
N GLY A 129 -8.56 -31.45 -14.60
CA GLY A 129 -8.67 -32.25 -15.81
C GLY A 129 -9.72 -33.37 -15.76
N ARG A 130 -10.13 -33.82 -14.56
CA ARG A 130 -11.22 -34.80 -14.40
C ARG A 130 -12.61 -34.18 -14.61
N ASP A 131 -12.73 -32.86 -14.52
CA ASP A 131 -13.99 -32.11 -14.66
C ASP A 131 -15.13 -32.67 -13.79
N GLU A 132 -14.82 -32.95 -12.52
CA GLU A 132 -15.76 -33.53 -11.57
C GLU A 132 -16.90 -32.56 -11.28
N ALA A 133 -18.13 -33.08 -11.25
CA ALA A 133 -19.28 -32.28 -10.83
C ALA A 133 -19.12 -31.90 -9.35
N ILE A 134 -19.41 -30.63 -9.06
CA ILE A 134 -19.44 -30.14 -7.68
C ILE A 134 -20.91 -30.09 -7.25
N GLU A 135 -21.24 -30.85 -6.20
CA GLU A 135 -22.61 -31.07 -5.75
C GLU A 135 -22.82 -30.57 -4.32
N ARG A 136 -23.80 -29.68 -4.15
CA ARG A 136 -24.22 -29.19 -2.83
C ARG A 136 -25.18 -30.18 -2.18
N GLU A 137 -24.86 -30.62 -0.98
CA GLU A 137 -25.72 -31.46 -0.15
C GLU A 137 -26.06 -30.72 1.16
N VAL A 138 -27.30 -30.87 1.64
CA VAL A 138 -27.72 -30.38 2.95
C VAL A 138 -27.77 -31.56 3.90
N TRP A 139 -27.00 -31.50 4.98
CA TRP A 139 -26.85 -32.61 5.93
C TRP A 139 -27.41 -32.23 7.29
N GLU A 140 -27.90 -33.24 8.01
CA GLU A 140 -28.17 -33.08 9.44
C GLU A 140 -26.85 -32.86 10.19
N ARG A 141 -26.86 -31.91 11.14
CA ARG A 141 -25.67 -31.52 11.90
C ARG A 141 -24.93 -32.70 12.52
N GLN A 142 -25.65 -33.56 13.24
CA GLN A 142 -25.02 -34.72 13.90
C GLN A 142 -24.43 -35.69 12.88
N LYS A 143 -25.14 -35.96 11.78
CA LYS A 143 -24.63 -36.79 10.68
C LYS A 143 -23.32 -36.24 10.10
N ALA A 144 -23.22 -34.92 9.93
CA ALA A 144 -22.01 -34.28 9.42
C ALA A 144 -20.85 -34.37 10.41
N ILE A 145 -21.09 -34.11 11.69
CA ILE A 145 -20.09 -34.27 12.77
C ILE A 145 -19.57 -35.70 12.81
N ASP A 146 -20.47 -36.68 12.81
CA ASP A 146 -20.12 -38.10 12.87
C ASP A 146 -19.30 -38.53 11.64
N TYR A 147 -19.68 -38.06 10.44
CA TYR A 147 -18.96 -38.33 9.21
C TYR A 147 -17.52 -37.80 9.26
N PHE A 148 -17.33 -36.49 9.51
CA PHE A 148 -16.00 -35.89 9.52
C PHE A 148 -15.12 -36.49 10.62
N THR A 149 -15.69 -36.80 11.79
CA THR A 149 -14.98 -37.52 12.85
C THR A 149 -14.54 -38.92 12.41
N SER A 150 -15.40 -39.66 11.68
CA SER A 150 -15.11 -41.03 11.24
C SER A 150 -13.97 -41.13 10.22
N ILE A 151 -13.72 -40.05 9.46
CA ILE A 151 -12.64 -39.96 8.48
C ILE A 151 -11.41 -39.20 9.01
N GLY A 152 -11.40 -38.87 10.31
CA GLY A 152 -10.28 -38.20 10.99
C GLY A 152 -10.21 -36.68 10.80
N GLU A 153 -11.23 -36.04 10.22
CA GLU A 153 -11.30 -34.58 10.02
C GLU A 153 -11.89 -33.88 11.26
N HIS A 154 -11.12 -33.86 12.35
CA HIS A 154 -11.59 -33.34 13.64
C HIS A 154 -11.88 -31.83 13.61
N TYR A 155 -11.09 -31.06 12.85
CA TYR A 155 -11.30 -29.62 12.70
C TYR A 155 -12.65 -29.29 12.05
N LYS A 156 -13.08 -30.04 11.04
CA LYS A 156 -14.38 -29.84 10.38
C LYS A 156 -15.52 -30.18 11.32
N ALA A 157 -15.40 -31.26 12.08
CA ALA A 157 -16.37 -31.63 13.10
C ALA A 157 -16.49 -30.54 14.19
N GLU A 158 -15.36 -29.98 14.64
CA GLU A 158 -15.33 -28.85 15.60
C GLU A 158 -16.03 -27.61 15.04
N ILE A 159 -15.73 -27.21 13.79
CA ILE A 159 -16.39 -26.06 13.15
C ILE A 159 -17.91 -26.23 13.14
N ILE A 160 -18.41 -27.42 12.76
CA ILE A 160 -19.85 -27.70 12.72
C ILE A 160 -20.48 -27.62 14.12
N GLY A 161 -19.77 -28.07 15.15
CA GLY A 161 -20.21 -27.99 16.54
C GLY A 161 -20.39 -26.55 17.03
N ASP A 162 -19.59 -25.62 16.50
CA ASP A 162 -19.57 -24.21 16.91
C ASP A 162 -20.52 -23.29 16.13
N LEU A 163 -21.05 -23.75 14.99
CA LEU A 163 -22.03 -22.99 14.22
C LEU A 163 -23.34 -22.83 15.01
N PRO A 164 -24.05 -21.68 14.92
CA PRO A 164 -25.36 -21.47 15.55
C PRO A 164 -26.32 -22.62 15.27
N GLU A 165 -27.17 -23.01 16.24
CA GLU A 165 -28.02 -24.21 16.14
C GLU A 165 -28.94 -24.21 14.90
N ASP A 166 -29.43 -23.05 14.52
CA ASP A 166 -30.32 -22.79 13.38
C ASP A 166 -29.59 -22.70 12.03
N GLU A 167 -28.26 -22.71 12.02
CA GLU A 167 -27.47 -22.69 10.79
C GLU A 167 -27.65 -23.99 9.99
N THR A 168 -27.91 -23.85 8.68
CA THR A 168 -28.04 -25.00 7.78
C THR A 168 -26.66 -25.56 7.42
N ILE A 169 -26.42 -26.83 7.73
CA ILE A 169 -25.14 -27.49 7.41
C ILE A 169 -25.14 -27.93 5.95
N THR A 170 -24.21 -27.35 5.20
CA THR A 170 -23.99 -27.63 3.78
C THR A 170 -22.62 -28.24 3.58
N VAL A 171 -22.57 -29.27 2.74
CA VAL A 171 -21.32 -29.90 2.33
C VAL A 171 -21.27 -29.96 0.81
N TYR A 172 -20.08 -29.84 0.26
CA TYR A 172 -19.83 -29.89 -1.17
C TYR A 172 -19.04 -31.13 -1.51
N ARG A 173 -19.59 -31.94 -2.42
CA ARG A 173 -18.95 -33.12 -2.96
C ARG A 173 -18.27 -32.78 -4.28
N GLN A 174 -17.02 -33.18 -4.42
CA GLN A 174 -16.21 -33.08 -5.62
C GLN A 174 -15.57 -34.45 -5.85
N GLY A 175 -16.17 -35.26 -6.73
CA GLY A 175 -15.79 -36.66 -6.84
C GLY A 175 -15.95 -37.40 -5.51
N ASP A 176 -14.85 -37.96 -5.00
CA ASP A 176 -14.80 -38.65 -3.71
C ASP A 176 -14.52 -37.71 -2.52
N PHE A 177 -14.09 -36.48 -2.78
CA PHE A 177 -13.82 -35.47 -1.75
C PHE A 177 -15.11 -34.80 -1.30
N ILE A 178 -15.26 -34.62 0.02
CA ILE A 178 -16.37 -33.89 0.64
C ILE A 178 -15.79 -32.85 1.58
N ASP A 179 -16.22 -31.59 1.43
CA ASP A 179 -15.82 -30.50 2.30
C ASP A 179 -17.02 -29.77 2.91
N LEU A 180 -16.85 -29.25 4.13
CA LEU A 180 -17.79 -28.35 4.76
C LEU A 180 -17.61 -26.95 4.19
N CYS A 181 -18.64 -26.45 3.52
CA CYS A 181 -18.65 -25.09 3.02
C CYS A 181 -20.07 -24.59 2.80
N ARG A 182 -20.28 -23.28 2.93
CA ARG A 182 -21.54 -22.58 2.62
C ARG A 182 -21.75 -22.36 1.12
N GLY A 183 -20.66 -22.27 0.36
CA GLY A 183 -20.65 -21.93 -1.07
C GLY A 183 -21.02 -20.48 -1.37
N PRO A 184 -21.39 -20.17 -2.64
CA PRO A 184 -21.56 -21.11 -3.75
C PRO A 184 -20.22 -21.57 -4.36
N HIS A 185 -20.29 -22.61 -5.19
CA HIS A 185 -19.17 -23.19 -5.93
C HIS A 185 -19.39 -23.17 -7.44
N LEU A 186 -18.31 -23.37 -8.21
CA LEU A 186 -18.39 -23.66 -9.64
C LEU A 186 -19.21 -24.95 -9.88
N PRO A 187 -19.83 -25.14 -11.06
CA PRO A 187 -20.63 -26.35 -11.33
C PRO A 187 -19.76 -27.62 -11.55
N SER A 188 -18.46 -27.44 -11.83
CA SER A 188 -17.50 -28.53 -11.96
C SER A 188 -16.06 -28.04 -11.78
N THR A 189 -15.15 -28.94 -11.43
CA THR A 189 -13.73 -28.62 -11.25
C THR A 189 -13.09 -28.09 -12.53
N GLY A 190 -13.50 -28.60 -13.70
CA GLY A 190 -12.96 -28.19 -14.99
C GLY A 190 -13.30 -26.76 -15.38
N LYS A 191 -14.33 -26.16 -14.76
CA LYS A 191 -14.59 -24.72 -14.89
C LYS A 191 -13.47 -23.88 -14.29
N LEU A 192 -12.64 -24.38 -13.38
CA LEU A 192 -11.54 -23.61 -12.80
C LEU A 192 -10.50 -23.25 -13.87
N GLY A 193 -10.16 -24.22 -14.73
CA GLY A 193 -9.16 -24.10 -15.79
C GLY A 193 -7.75 -24.49 -15.34
N ASN A 194 -7.09 -25.36 -16.10
CA ASN A 194 -5.81 -25.99 -15.75
C ASN A 194 -4.61 -25.02 -15.65
N ASP A 195 -4.74 -23.79 -16.13
CA ASP A 195 -3.65 -22.81 -16.23
C ASP A 195 -4.01 -21.46 -15.59
N ALA A 196 -5.00 -21.48 -14.69
CA ALA A 196 -5.58 -20.30 -14.07
C ALA A 196 -5.07 -20.04 -12.64
N PHE A 197 -4.30 -20.96 -12.05
CA PHE A 197 -3.83 -20.88 -10.67
C PHE A 197 -2.33 -21.13 -10.51
N LYS A 198 -1.78 -20.70 -9.36
CA LYS A 198 -0.39 -20.91 -8.94
C LYS A 198 -0.30 -21.00 -7.42
N LEU A 199 0.40 -21.99 -6.88
CA LEU A 199 0.76 -22.02 -5.46
C LEU A 199 1.98 -21.12 -5.22
N MET A 200 1.92 -20.32 -4.15
CA MET A 200 2.81 -19.18 -3.93
C MET A 200 3.82 -19.41 -2.80
N SER A 201 3.33 -19.69 -1.59
CA SER A 201 4.19 -19.77 -0.40
C SER A 201 3.57 -20.64 0.70
N ILE A 202 4.41 -21.04 1.64
CA ILE A 202 4.04 -21.78 2.86
C ILE A 202 4.26 -20.85 4.06
N ALA A 203 3.33 -20.83 5.00
CA ALA A 203 3.44 -20.09 6.24
C ALA A 203 2.91 -20.93 7.42
N GLY A 204 3.24 -20.53 8.65
CA GLY A 204 2.59 -21.06 9.85
C GLY A 204 1.35 -20.26 10.21
N ALA A 205 0.30 -20.93 10.67
CA ALA A 205 -0.87 -20.31 11.25
C ALA A 205 -1.23 -21.05 12.55
N TYR A 206 -1.85 -20.36 13.51
CA TYR A 206 -2.36 -21.03 14.70
C TYR A 206 -3.87 -21.24 14.56
N TRP A 207 -4.38 -22.39 15.02
CA TRP A 207 -5.81 -22.65 15.00
C TRP A 207 -6.58 -21.54 15.73
N ARG A 208 -7.59 -20.96 15.04
CA ARG A 208 -8.35 -19.77 15.48
C ARG A 208 -7.53 -18.51 15.78
N GLY A 209 -6.30 -18.45 15.29
CA GLY A 209 -5.38 -17.33 15.56
C GLY A 209 -4.86 -17.25 17.00
N ASP A 210 -5.07 -18.29 17.81
CA ASP A 210 -4.56 -18.34 19.19
C ASP A 210 -3.24 -19.11 19.24
N HIS A 211 -2.15 -18.42 19.55
CA HIS A 211 -0.80 -18.98 19.68
C HIS A 211 -0.66 -20.17 20.67
N ARG A 212 -1.66 -20.40 21.52
CA ARG A 212 -1.72 -21.54 22.44
C ARG A 212 -2.24 -22.83 21.80
N ASN A 213 -2.88 -22.74 20.63
CA ASN A 213 -3.42 -23.87 19.90
C ASN A 213 -2.37 -24.51 18.98
N GLU A 214 -2.74 -25.62 18.32
CA GLU A 214 -1.90 -26.29 17.34
C GLU A 214 -1.47 -25.33 16.22
N MET A 215 -0.19 -25.42 15.85
CA MET A 215 0.36 -24.71 14.71
C MET A 215 0.03 -25.51 13.43
N LEU A 216 -0.80 -24.91 12.59
CA LEU A 216 -1.16 -25.39 11.26
C LEU A 216 -0.18 -24.86 10.22
N GLN A 217 -0.19 -25.52 9.07
CA GLN A 217 0.60 -25.13 7.91
C GLN A 217 -0.31 -24.54 6.85
N ARG A 218 -0.10 -23.27 6.52
CA ARG A 218 -0.86 -22.51 5.55
C ARG A 218 -0.18 -22.54 4.19
N ILE A 219 -0.88 -22.99 3.16
CA ILE A 219 -0.44 -22.83 1.77
C ILE A 219 -1.21 -21.68 1.14
N TYR A 220 -0.48 -20.69 0.63
CA TYR A 220 -1.05 -19.59 -0.16
C TYR A 220 -1.04 -19.94 -1.65
N GLY A 221 -2.14 -19.62 -2.33
CA GLY A 221 -2.27 -19.73 -3.78
C GLY A 221 -2.95 -18.51 -4.38
N THR A 222 -2.85 -18.36 -5.70
CA THR A 222 -3.58 -17.34 -6.46
C THR A 222 -4.34 -18.01 -7.60
N CYS A 223 -5.52 -17.50 -7.92
CA CYS A 223 -6.35 -17.98 -9.02
C CYS A 223 -7.01 -16.79 -9.75
N TRP A 224 -7.06 -16.87 -11.08
CA TRP A 224 -7.51 -15.82 -11.98
C TRP A 224 -8.48 -16.34 -13.04
N ARG A 225 -9.13 -15.45 -13.80
CA ARG A 225 -10.05 -15.89 -14.85
C ARG A 225 -9.32 -16.60 -15.98
N ASN A 226 -8.03 -16.42 -16.18
CA ASN A 226 -7.32 -17.10 -17.27
C ASN A 226 -5.81 -17.00 -17.07
N LYS A 227 -5.07 -17.77 -17.87
CA LYS A 227 -3.60 -17.72 -17.93
C LYS A 227 -3.02 -16.34 -18.17
N LYS A 228 -3.69 -15.48 -18.95
CA LYS A 228 -3.20 -14.14 -19.27
C LYS A 228 -3.21 -13.25 -18.03
N GLU A 229 -4.30 -13.25 -17.26
CA GLU A 229 -4.42 -12.55 -15.99
C GLU A 229 -3.45 -13.09 -14.93
N LEU A 230 -3.34 -14.42 -14.80
CA LEU A 230 -2.37 -15.05 -13.91
C LEU A 230 -0.93 -14.61 -14.26
N LYS A 231 -0.55 -14.70 -15.53
CA LYS A 231 0.78 -14.26 -15.98
C LYS A 231 1.01 -12.78 -15.71
N ALA A 232 0.01 -11.93 -15.93
CA ALA A 232 0.10 -10.51 -15.63
C ALA A 232 0.29 -10.26 -14.13
N TYR A 233 -0.41 -11.00 -13.26
CA TYR A 233 -0.23 -10.92 -11.81
C TYR A 233 1.17 -11.38 -11.37
N LEU A 234 1.63 -12.54 -11.83
CA LEU A 234 2.97 -13.04 -11.50
C LEU A 234 4.08 -12.10 -11.98
N HIS A 235 3.94 -11.53 -13.18
CA HIS A 235 4.87 -10.52 -13.68
C HIS A 235 4.86 -9.25 -12.81
N ARG A 236 3.69 -8.80 -12.32
CA ARG A 236 3.62 -7.67 -11.38
C ARG A 236 4.34 -7.97 -10.06
N LEU A 237 4.23 -9.18 -9.53
CA LEU A 237 4.94 -9.59 -8.31
C LEU A 237 6.46 -9.61 -8.53
N GLU A 238 6.93 -10.18 -9.65
CA GLU A 238 8.35 -10.20 -9.99
C GLU A 238 8.93 -8.77 -10.13
N GLU A 239 8.20 -7.88 -10.80
CA GLU A 239 8.60 -6.48 -10.91
C GLU A 239 8.54 -5.74 -9.56
N ALA A 240 7.57 -6.06 -8.69
CA ALA A 240 7.49 -5.51 -7.34
C ALA A 240 8.70 -5.91 -6.49
N GLU A 241 9.09 -7.19 -6.51
CA GLU A 241 10.26 -7.69 -5.79
C GLU A 241 11.55 -7.01 -6.27
N LYS A 242 11.69 -6.80 -7.59
CA LYS A 242 12.85 -6.08 -8.14
C LYS A 242 12.94 -4.63 -7.65
N ARG A 243 11.79 -4.03 -7.34
CA ARG A 243 11.64 -2.63 -6.93
C ARG A 243 11.61 -2.45 -5.42
N ASP A 244 11.60 -3.53 -4.64
CA ASP A 244 11.49 -3.47 -3.19
C ASP A 244 12.59 -2.59 -2.59
N HIS A 245 12.17 -1.51 -1.92
CA HIS A 245 13.08 -0.53 -1.32
C HIS A 245 13.99 -1.14 -0.24
N ARG A 246 13.62 -2.26 0.39
CA ARG A 246 14.45 -2.96 1.40
C ARG A 246 15.61 -3.69 0.73
N ARG A 247 15.36 -4.28 -0.44
CA ARG A 247 16.39 -4.91 -1.26
C ARG A 247 17.31 -3.87 -1.87
N LEU A 248 16.72 -2.88 -2.56
CA LEU A 248 17.47 -1.79 -3.19
C LEU A 248 18.21 -0.92 -2.17
N GLY A 249 17.61 -0.65 -1.01
CA GLY A 249 18.24 0.08 0.09
C GLY A 249 19.51 -0.60 0.60
N ARG A 250 19.56 -1.94 0.59
CA ARG A 250 20.76 -2.71 0.91
C ARG A 250 21.78 -2.69 -0.24
N GLU A 251 21.34 -2.93 -1.47
CA GLU A 251 22.21 -2.91 -2.66
C GLU A 251 22.88 -1.55 -2.88
N MET A 252 22.19 -0.46 -2.51
CA MET A 252 22.65 0.92 -2.65
C MET A 252 23.27 1.50 -1.37
N ASP A 253 23.36 0.71 -0.29
CA ASP A 253 23.91 1.14 1.01
C ASP A 253 23.22 2.40 1.59
N LEU A 254 21.89 2.42 1.59
CA LEU A 254 21.09 3.59 1.99
C LEU A 254 20.74 3.57 3.48
N PHE A 255 20.30 2.44 4.00
CA PHE A 255 19.85 2.29 5.38
C PHE A 255 19.83 0.83 5.81
N HIS A 256 19.70 0.60 7.12
CA HIS A 256 19.34 -0.69 7.68
C HIS A 256 18.37 -0.56 8.86
N PHE A 257 17.86 -1.70 9.32
CA PHE A 257 17.08 -1.83 10.55
C PHE A 257 17.75 -2.89 11.44
N GLN A 258 17.61 -2.74 12.75
CA GLN A 258 18.12 -3.68 13.75
C GLN A 258 17.16 -3.77 14.95
N GLU A 259 17.27 -4.83 15.74
CA GLU A 259 16.30 -5.18 16.79
C GLU A 259 16.23 -4.13 17.91
N GLU A 260 17.36 -3.52 18.25
CA GLU A 260 17.47 -2.52 19.32
C GLU A 260 16.62 -1.27 19.05
N ALA A 261 16.30 -0.98 17.79
CA ALA A 261 15.40 0.09 17.39
C ALA A 261 14.38 -0.40 16.36
N ALA A 262 13.62 -1.44 16.71
CA ALA A 262 12.62 -2.04 15.84
C ALA A 262 11.68 -1.00 15.20
N GLY A 263 11.63 -0.97 13.87
CA GLY A 263 10.81 -0.03 13.10
C GLY A 263 11.39 1.38 12.99
N MET A 264 12.66 1.60 13.33
CA MET A 264 13.34 2.88 13.21
C MET A 264 14.58 2.72 12.31
N PRO A 265 14.64 3.40 11.15
CA PRO A 265 15.74 3.20 10.20
C PRO A 265 17.04 3.87 10.65
N PHE A 266 18.16 3.17 10.47
CA PHE A 266 19.50 3.72 10.56
C PHE A 266 19.94 4.16 9.17
N TRP A 267 19.98 5.48 8.94
CA TRP A 267 20.38 6.06 7.67
C TRP A 267 21.90 6.08 7.50
N HIS A 268 22.39 5.51 6.40
CA HIS A 268 23.81 5.50 6.04
C HIS A 268 24.19 6.81 5.31
N PRO A 269 25.48 7.10 5.05
CA PRO A 269 25.88 8.32 4.35
C PRO A 269 25.16 8.56 3.02
N LYS A 270 24.98 7.50 2.19
CA LYS A 270 24.26 7.60 0.91
C LYS A 270 22.78 7.86 1.12
N GLY A 271 22.09 7.08 1.96
CA GLY A 271 20.67 7.32 2.26
C GLY A 271 20.41 8.68 2.89
N TRP A 272 21.28 9.14 3.79
CA TRP A 272 21.18 10.46 4.40
C TRP A 272 21.46 11.60 3.42
N SER A 273 22.32 11.39 2.42
CA SER A 273 22.49 12.34 1.32
C SER A 273 21.20 12.49 0.51
N LEU A 274 20.54 11.37 0.16
CA LEU A 274 19.24 11.38 -0.52
C LEU A 274 18.20 12.13 0.33
N TYR A 275 18.11 11.78 1.61
CA TYR A 275 17.19 12.41 2.56
C TYR A 275 17.37 13.92 2.60
N ARG A 276 18.61 14.40 2.83
CA ARG A 276 18.89 15.84 2.92
C ARG A 276 18.68 16.60 1.62
N SER A 277 18.92 15.97 0.46
CA SER A 277 18.62 16.57 -0.84
C SER A 277 17.11 16.83 -0.99
N LEU A 278 16.29 15.85 -0.63
CA LEU A 278 14.83 15.99 -0.65
C LEU A 278 14.35 17.02 0.38
N GLU A 279 14.90 17.00 1.60
CA GLU A 279 14.54 17.95 2.66
C GLU A 279 14.86 19.39 2.26
N ARG A 280 16.05 19.63 1.69
CA ARG A 280 16.45 20.95 1.20
C ARG A 280 15.53 21.45 0.09
N TYR A 281 15.19 20.59 -0.86
CA TYR A 281 14.23 20.92 -1.92
C TYR A 281 12.88 21.31 -1.32
N MET A 282 12.34 20.49 -0.41
CA MET A 282 11.08 20.79 0.25
C MET A 282 11.14 22.11 1.02
N ARG A 283 12.20 22.36 1.79
CA ARG A 283 12.40 23.62 2.53
C ARG A 283 12.30 24.84 1.60
N GLY A 284 13.03 24.85 0.48
CA GLY A 284 12.97 25.94 -0.48
C GLY A 284 11.58 26.14 -1.12
N ARG A 285 10.86 25.04 -1.38
CA ARG A 285 9.47 25.08 -1.88
C ARG A 285 8.48 25.64 -0.86
N LEU A 286 8.64 25.28 0.40
CA LEU A 286 7.82 25.80 1.50
C LEU A 286 8.09 27.28 1.75
N GLU A 287 9.36 27.71 1.74
CA GLU A 287 9.74 29.13 1.86
C GLU A 287 9.13 29.97 0.74
N THR A 288 9.23 29.51 -0.51
CA THR A 288 8.61 30.20 -1.67
C THR A 288 7.08 30.22 -1.58
N GLY A 289 6.49 29.19 -0.98
CA GLY A 289 5.06 29.12 -0.67
C GLY A 289 4.61 29.97 0.53
N GLY A 290 5.51 30.74 1.14
CA GLY A 290 5.21 31.61 2.28
C GLY A 290 4.97 30.86 3.59
N TYR A 291 5.53 29.65 3.75
CA TYR A 291 5.52 28.93 5.01
C TYR A 291 6.67 29.38 5.91
N LEU A 292 6.39 29.48 7.21
CA LEU A 292 7.38 29.81 8.23
C LEU A 292 7.82 28.53 8.93
N GLU A 293 9.07 28.11 8.68
CA GLU A 293 9.62 26.93 9.34
C GLU A 293 9.83 27.20 10.85
N VAL A 294 9.35 26.28 11.68
CA VAL A 294 9.46 26.30 13.15
C VAL A 294 9.93 24.94 13.66
N LYS A 295 10.30 24.88 14.94
CA LYS A 295 10.65 23.63 15.63
C LYS A 295 9.96 23.56 16.98
N SER A 296 9.21 22.49 17.23
CA SER A 296 8.56 22.22 18.51
C SER A 296 9.25 21.07 19.27
N PRO A 297 9.21 21.05 20.62
CA PRO A 297 9.78 19.97 21.42
C PRO A 297 9.20 18.59 21.06
N GLN A 298 10.02 17.54 21.17
CA GLN A 298 9.57 16.17 20.90
C GLN A 298 8.93 15.49 22.10
N LEU A 299 9.50 15.72 23.30
CA LEU A 299 8.99 15.17 24.55
C LEU A 299 8.12 16.23 25.24
N VAL A 300 6.83 15.94 25.38
CA VAL A 300 5.85 16.93 25.85
C VAL A 300 4.98 16.33 26.95
N ASP A 301 4.68 17.14 27.95
CA ASP A 301 3.85 16.77 29.10
C ASP A 301 2.45 16.28 28.67
N ARG A 302 1.98 15.23 29.34
CA ARG A 302 0.66 14.61 29.18
C ARG A 302 -0.48 15.63 29.06
N THR A 303 -0.43 16.69 29.86
CA THR A 303 -1.48 17.72 29.93
C THR A 303 -1.74 18.43 28.61
N LEU A 304 -0.75 18.58 27.72
CA LEU A 304 -1.00 19.13 26.39
C LEU A 304 -1.84 18.16 25.55
N TRP A 305 -1.55 16.88 25.65
CA TRP A 305 -2.23 15.82 24.89
C TRP A 305 -3.69 15.65 25.34
N GLU A 306 -3.96 15.73 26.64
CA GLU A 306 -5.33 15.75 27.22
C GLU A 306 -6.10 16.98 26.71
N LYS A 307 -5.52 18.18 26.84
CA LYS A 307 -6.15 19.42 26.36
C LYS A 307 -6.45 19.34 24.86
N SER A 308 -5.53 18.82 24.07
CA SER A 308 -5.72 18.63 22.62
C SER A 308 -6.72 17.53 22.25
N GLY A 309 -7.08 16.62 23.17
CA GLY A 309 -7.97 15.47 22.92
C GLY A 309 -7.27 14.24 22.34
N HIS A 310 -5.95 14.29 22.15
CA HIS A 310 -5.16 13.19 21.60
C HIS A 310 -4.91 12.10 22.64
N TRP A 311 -4.88 12.44 23.92
CA TRP A 311 -4.64 11.45 24.97
C TRP A 311 -5.77 10.43 25.05
N GLU A 312 -7.01 10.85 24.92
CA GLU A 312 -8.18 9.97 25.01
C GLU A 312 -8.31 9.07 23.78
N LYS A 313 -7.83 9.52 22.61
CA LYS A 313 -8.10 8.89 21.31
C LYS A 313 -6.89 8.19 20.68
N PHE A 314 -5.68 8.57 21.06
CA PHE A 314 -4.45 8.16 20.39
C PHE A 314 -3.38 7.62 21.35
N ARG A 315 -3.64 7.58 22.66
CA ARG A 315 -2.68 7.15 23.69
C ARG A 315 -2.09 5.77 23.44
N GLU A 316 -2.88 4.82 22.96
CA GLU A 316 -2.41 3.46 22.66
C GLU A 316 -1.31 3.42 21.59
N HIS A 317 -1.23 4.48 20.78
CA HIS A 317 -0.22 4.67 19.74
C HIS A 317 0.88 5.67 20.15
N MET A 318 1.01 6.02 21.43
CA MET A 318 2.01 6.98 21.92
C MET A 318 3.07 6.30 22.79
N TYR A 319 4.34 6.66 22.57
CA TYR A 319 5.40 6.33 23.51
C TYR A 319 5.35 7.29 24.70
N THR A 320 5.37 6.75 25.91
CA THR A 320 5.33 7.52 27.15
C THR A 320 6.53 7.22 28.03
N THR A 321 6.91 8.19 28.84
CA THR A 321 7.94 8.06 29.86
C THR A 321 7.54 8.87 31.08
N GLU A 322 8.16 8.58 32.21
CA GLU A 322 7.92 9.26 33.48
C GLU A 322 9.21 9.93 33.97
N SER A 323 9.08 11.17 34.43
CA SER A 323 10.17 11.93 35.06
C SER A 323 9.58 12.88 36.09
N GLU A 324 10.15 12.91 37.30
CA GLU A 324 9.71 13.81 38.38
C GLU A 324 8.18 13.76 38.66
N GLU A 325 7.63 12.55 38.74
CA GLU A 325 6.18 12.30 38.95
C GLU A 325 5.27 12.85 37.83
N ARG A 326 5.85 13.25 36.70
CA ARG A 326 5.13 13.72 35.51
C ARG A 326 5.27 12.72 34.39
N ILE A 327 4.16 12.53 33.68
CA ILE A 327 4.11 11.70 32.48
C ILE A 327 4.35 12.59 31.27
N PHE A 328 5.29 12.17 30.44
CA PHE A 328 5.58 12.78 29.15
C PHE A 328 5.28 11.79 28.04
N ALA A 329 4.99 12.31 26.85
CA ALA A 329 4.90 11.51 25.65
C ALA A 329 5.80 12.09 24.56
N LEU A 330 6.41 11.19 23.78
CA LEU A 330 6.96 11.58 22.49
C LEU A 330 5.80 11.99 21.59
N LYS A 331 5.94 13.12 20.90
CA LYS A 331 4.89 13.64 20.04
C LYS A 331 4.56 12.63 18.92
N PRO A 332 3.29 12.24 18.76
CA PRO A 332 2.85 11.45 17.61
C PRO A 332 2.53 12.31 16.38
N MET A 333 2.50 13.64 16.56
CA MET A 333 2.18 14.67 15.58
C MET A 333 2.56 16.08 16.09
N ASN A 334 2.66 17.06 15.19
CA ASN A 334 3.17 18.40 15.54
C ASN A 334 2.09 19.42 15.92
N CYS A 335 0.82 19.17 15.57
CA CYS A 335 -0.27 20.15 15.68
C CYS A 335 -0.37 20.86 17.04
N PRO A 336 -0.39 20.19 18.21
CA PRO A 336 -0.52 20.89 19.49
C PRO A 336 0.64 21.87 19.76
N GLY A 337 1.85 21.52 19.31
CA GLY A 337 3.03 22.38 19.43
C GLY A 337 2.91 23.63 18.54
N HIS A 338 2.42 23.49 17.32
CA HIS A 338 2.21 24.63 16.40
C HIS A 338 1.14 25.58 16.93
N VAL A 339 0.07 25.04 17.55
CA VAL A 339 -0.92 25.87 18.25
C VAL A 339 -0.28 26.64 19.42
N GLN A 340 0.62 26.03 20.18
CA GLN A 340 1.32 26.77 21.25
C GLN A 340 2.19 27.91 20.71
N ILE A 341 2.82 27.73 19.54
CA ILE A 341 3.60 28.78 18.86
C ILE A 341 2.67 29.91 18.38
N TYR A 342 1.55 29.56 17.75
CA TYR A 342 0.53 30.50 17.29
C TYR A 342 0.07 31.43 18.43
N ARG A 343 -0.17 30.85 19.62
CA ARG A 343 -0.73 31.55 20.79
C ARG A 343 0.21 32.55 21.47
N GLN A 344 1.53 32.52 21.22
CA GLN A 344 2.47 33.38 21.94
C GLN A 344 2.29 34.89 21.68
N ARG A 345 1.58 35.28 20.62
CA ARG A 345 1.30 36.69 20.30
C ARG A 345 -0.14 36.86 19.85
N LEU A 346 -0.73 38.01 20.19
CA LEU A 346 -2.04 38.41 19.66
C LEU A 346 -1.95 38.50 18.13
N LYS A 347 -2.94 37.94 17.44
CA LYS A 347 -3.05 37.98 15.97
C LYS A 347 -4.23 38.86 15.56
N SER A 348 -4.05 39.64 14.52
CA SER A 348 -5.14 40.30 13.79
C SER A 348 -5.60 39.41 12.63
N TYR A 349 -6.84 39.60 12.17
CA TYR A 349 -7.32 39.00 10.92
C TYR A 349 -6.39 39.30 9.73
N ARG A 350 -5.64 40.42 9.77
CA ARG A 350 -4.64 40.82 8.76
C ARG A 350 -3.36 39.98 8.78
N ASP A 351 -3.09 39.30 9.88
CA ASP A 351 -1.95 38.38 10.00
C ASP A 351 -2.29 37.00 9.42
N LEU A 352 -3.55 36.76 9.05
CA LEU A 352 -4.03 35.50 8.48
C LEU A 352 -4.15 35.63 6.94
N PRO A 353 -3.76 34.58 6.18
CA PRO A 353 -3.38 33.25 6.63
C PRO A 353 -1.94 33.16 7.16
N LEU A 354 -1.74 32.48 8.30
CA LEU A 354 -0.42 32.21 8.89
C LEU A 354 -0.07 30.73 8.71
N ARG A 355 1.02 30.44 8.02
CA ARG A 355 1.43 29.08 7.67
C ARG A 355 2.67 28.67 8.47
N LEU A 356 2.53 27.76 9.42
CA LEU A 356 3.66 27.21 10.20
C LEU A 356 4.03 25.84 9.66
N ALA A 357 5.29 25.65 9.24
CA ALA A 357 5.80 24.36 8.79
C ALA A 357 6.86 23.82 9.74
N GLU A 358 6.99 22.50 9.85
CA GLU A 358 8.06 21.86 10.61
C GLU A 358 8.41 20.52 9.96
N PHE A 359 9.70 20.29 9.72
CA PHE A 359 10.23 18.94 9.53
C PHE A 359 10.23 18.21 10.89
N GLY A 360 9.04 17.74 11.25
CA GLY A 360 8.69 17.33 12.60
C GLY A 360 8.96 15.86 12.83
N ALA A 361 9.99 15.56 13.63
CA ALA A 361 10.30 14.21 14.08
C ALA A 361 9.25 13.75 15.10
N CYS A 362 8.49 12.73 14.74
CA CYS A 362 7.37 12.17 15.47
C CYS A 362 7.57 10.67 15.72
N HIS A 363 6.89 10.15 16.74
CA HIS A 363 6.93 8.74 17.06
C HIS A 363 5.52 8.17 17.27
N ARG A 364 5.24 7.03 16.65
CA ARG A 364 4.00 6.28 16.85
C ARG A 364 4.30 4.85 17.26
N TYR A 365 3.58 4.35 18.26
CA TYR A 365 3.62 2.96 18.66
C TYR A 365 2.82 2.13 17.67
N GLU A 366 3.50 1.71 16.61
CA GLU A 366 2.99 0.76 15.63
C GLU A 366 3.22 -0.68 16.12
N PRO A 367 2.24 -1.58 16.01
CA PRO A 367 2.43 -3.00 16.29
C PRO A 367 3.57 -3.57 15.45
N SER A 368 4.39 -4.46 16.03
CA SER A 368 5.58 -5.01 15.34
C SER A 368 5.24 -5.69 14.02
N GLY A 369 4.11 -6.42 13.96
CA GLY A 369 3.63 -7.07 12.75
C GLY A 369 3.17 -6.13 11.63
N ALA A 370 2.95 -4.85 11.93
CA ALA A 370 2.56 -3.84 10.94
C ALA A 370 3.78 -3.10 10.33
N LEU A 371 4.98 -3.27 10.89
CA LEU A 371 6.18 -2.59 10.40
C LEU A 371 6.59 -3.13 9.03
N HIS A 372 6.93 -2.23 8.11
CA HIS A 372 7.31 -2.61 6.75
C HIS A 372 8.35 -1.66 6.17
N GLY A 373 9.63 -1.99 6.36
CA GLY A 373 10.75 -1.20 5.85
C GLY A 373 10.57 0.29 6.16
N LEU A 374 10.75 1.15 5.15
CA LEU A 374 10.49 2.59 5.25
C LEU A 374 9.00 2.97 5.10
N MET A 375 8.15 2.07 4.62
CA MET A 375 6.74 2.40 4.34
C MET A 375 5.90 2.54 5.61
N ARG A 376 6.26 1.81 6.67
CA ARG A 376 5.60 1.89 7.98
C ARG A 376 6.61 1.71 9.10
N VAL A 377 6.92 2.83 9.76
CA VAL A 377 7.97 2.99 10.77
C VAL A 377 7.40 3.58 12.06
N ARG A 378 8.13 3.42 13.16
CA ARG A 378 7.79 3.98 14.48
C ARG A 378 8.33 5.38 14.71
N ALA A 379 9.45 5.71 14.05
CA ALA A 379 10.05 7.04 14.07
C ALA A 379 10.03 7.59 12.64
N PHE A 380 9.47 8.78 12.46
CA PHE A 380 9.32 9.38 11.15
C PHE A 380 9.38 10.91 11.24
N THR A 381 9.75 11.54 10.14
CA THR A 381 9.72 13.00 10.01
C THR A 381 8.78 13.39 8.90
N GLN A 382 7.83 14.28 9.16
CA GLN A 382 6.91 14.76 8.13
C GLN A 382 7.28 16.16 7.66
N ASP A 383 6.94 16.50 6.42
CA ASP A 383 6.89 17.88 5.91
C ASP A 383 5.60 18.60 6.38
N ASP A 384 5.34 18.47 7.68
CA ASP A 384 4.09 18.85 8.32
C ASP A 384 3.94 20.36 8.35
N ALA A 385 2.72 20.85 8.11
CA ALA A 385 2.41 22.25 8.29
C ALA A 385 0.96 22.48 8.70
N HIS A 386 0.76 23.56 9.44
CA HIS A 386 -0.53 24.01 9.95
C HIS A 386 -0.78 25.44 9.47
N ILE A 387 -1.83 25.62 8.68
CA ILE A 387 -2.28 26.92 8.18
C ILE A 387 -3.39 27.40 9.11
N PHE A 388 -3.18 28.52 9.79
CA PHE A 388 -4.21 29.21 10.54
C PHE A 388 -4.84 30.27 9.63
N CYS A 389 -6.13 30.14 9.35
CA CYS A 389 -6.85 31.04 8.45
C CYS A 389 -8.25 31.36 8.99
N THR A 390 -8.90 32.35 8.38
CA THR A 390 -10.34 32.58 8.61
C THR A 390 -11.17 31.57 7.82
N GLU A 391 -12.45 31.41 8.14
CA GLU A 391 -13.33 30.45 7.45
C GLU A 391 -13.46 30.74 5.94
N ASP A 392 -13.54 32.02 5.56
CA ASP A 392 -13.62 32.45 4.16
C ASP A 392 -12.34 32.16 3.36
N GLN A 393 -11.20 32.01 4.04
CA GLN A 393 -9.90 31.73 3.43
C GLN A 393 -9.65 30.23 3.15
N ILE A 394 -10.49 29.31 3.67
CA ILE A 394 -10.30 27.85 3.52
C ILE A 394 -10.17 27.47 2.03
N THR A 395 -11.03 28.02 1.18
CA THR A 395 -11.07 27.67 -0.25
C THR A 395 -9.79 28.12 -0.96
N SER A 396 -9.34 29.36 -0.77
CA SER A 396 -8.14 29.88 -1.45
C SER A 396 -6.88 29.19 -0.94
N GLU A 397 -6.76 28.94 0.37
CA GLU A 397 -5.60 28.23 0.94
C GLU A 397 -5.52 26.77 0.47
N SER A 398 -6.67 26.11 0.31
CA SER A 398 -6.73 24.75 -0.24
C SER A 398 -6.28 24.69 -1.71
N GLN A 399 -6.66 25.67 -2.53
CA GLN A 399 -6.21 25.77 -3.93
C GLN A 399 -4.69 25.99 -4.01
N ILE A 400 -4.17 26.97 -3.26
CA ILE A 400 -2.73 27.25 -3.19
C ILE A 400 -1.95 26.00 -2.75
N PHE A 401 -2.46 25.26 -1.77
CA PHE A 401 -1.85 24.01 -1.33
C PHE A 401 -1.87 22.93 -2.43
N CYS A 402 -3.01 22.72 -3.09
CA CYS A 402 -3.13 21.71 -4.15
C CYS A 402 -2.18 22.00 -5.31
N ASP A 403 -2.06 23.27 -5.74
CA ASP A 403 -1.14 23.68 -6.81
C ASP A 403 0.33 23.43 -6.41
N LEU A 404 0.69 23.77 -5.17
CA LEU A 404 2.02 23.52 -4.63
C LEU A 404 2.33 22.02 -4.57
N LEU A 405 1.39 21.20 -4.08
CA LEU A 405 1.53 19.76 -3.99
C LEU A 405 1.69 19.11 -5.36
N LEU A 406 0.83 19.43 -6.32
CA LEU A 406 0.85 18.85 -7.66
C LEU A 406 2.14 19.23 -8.41
N SER A 407 2.60 20.47 -8.27
CA SER A 407 3.87 20.90 -8.88
C SER A 407 5.08 20.19 -8.27
N ILE A 408 5.07 19.89 -6.97
CA ILE A 408 6.14 19.11 -6.32
C ILE A 408 6.11 17.65 -6.78
N TYR A 409 4.94 17.03 -6.86
CA TYR A 409 4.80 15.66 -7.36
C TYR A 409 5.28 15.50 -8.78
N LYS A 410 4.96 16.47 -9.65
CA LYS A 410 5.48 16.52 -11.02
C LYS A 410 7.02 16.57 -11.06
N ASP A 411 7.65 17.43 -10.26
CA ASP A 411 9.11 17.52 -10.18
C ASP A 411 9.78 16.22 -9.70
N LEU A 412 9.03 15.43 -8.91
CA LEU A 412 9.46 14.13 -8.39
C LEU A 412 9.11 12.96 -9.32
N GLY A 413 8.45 13.21 -10.46
CA GLY A 413 8.12 12.24 -11.51
C GLY A 413 6.76 11.55 -11.35
N PHE A 414 5.85 12.11 -10.56
CA PHE A 414 4.48 11.62 -10.42
C PHE A 414 3.51 12.49 -11.20
N ASP A 415 3.17 12.06 -12.41
CA ASP A 415 2.23 12.77 -13.30
C ASP A 415 0.75 12.45 -12.99
N GLU A 416 0.48 11.29 -12.40
CA GLU A 416 -0.87 10.83 -12.05
C GLU A 416 -1.09 10.87 -10.53
N VAL A 417 -2.07 11.67 -10.10
CA VAL A 417 -2.45 11.84 -8.69
C VAL A 417 -3.95 11.64 -8.57
N HIS A 418 -4.36 10.68 -7.75
CA HIS A 418 -5.76 10.41 -7.46
C HIS A 418 -6.13 11.08 -6.13
N VAL A 419 -7.18 11.89 -6.14
CA VAL A 419 -7.68 12.55 -4.92
C VAL A 419 -8.83 11.74 -4.34
N LYS A 420 -8.75 11.39 -3.05
CA LYS A 420 -9.85 10.77 -2.32
C LYS A 420 -10.37 11.75 -1.26
N PHE A 421 -11.69 11.92 -1.17
CA PHE A 421 -12.34 12.70 -0.12
C PHE A 421 -12.80 11.75 0.98
N ALA A 422 -12.24 11.90 2.18
CA ALA A 422 -12.60 11.11 3.35
C ALA A 422 -13.44 11.93 4.32
N ASP A 423 -14.67 11.47 4.57
CA ASP A 423 -15.66 12.08 5.46
C ASP A 423 -15.56 11.53 6.89
N ARG A 424 -16.52 11.90 7.74
CA ARG A 424 -16.50 11.60 9.17
C ARG A 424 -16.33 10.11 9.51
N PRO A 425 -15.34 9.74 10.37
CA PRO A 425 -15.22 8.38 10.87
C PRO A 425 -16.23 8.12 12.01
N PRO A 426 -16.48 6.84 12.37
CA PRO A 426 -17.31 6.48 13.52
C PRO A 426 -16.79 7.07 14.85
N VAL A 427 -15.47 7.13 15.03
CA VAL A 427 -14.81 7.67 16.23
C VAL A 427 -14.28 9.07 15.96
N ARG A 428 -14.99 10.12 16.40
CA ARG A 428 -14.67 11.52 16.08
C ARG A 428 -14.91 12.52 17.23
N ALA A 429 -14.33 13.71 17.11
CA ALA A 429 -14.45 14.84 18.03
C ALA A 429 -15.25 15.96 17.35
N GLY A 430 -15.93 16.77 18.15
CA GLY A 430 -16.84 17.82 17.64
C GLY A 430 -18.24 17.29 17.38
N GLU A 431 -19.20 18.22 17.33
CA GLU A 431 -20.60 17.94 17.04
C GLU A 431 -20.85 17.75 15.54
N ASP A 432 -21.99 17.16 15.18
CA ASP A 432 -22.38 16.90 13.78
C ASP A 432 -22.44 18.17 12.93
N THR A 433 -22.86 19.28 13.53
CA THR A 433 -22.91 20.60 12.89
C THR A 433 -21.53 21.10 12.47
N VAL A 434 -20.50 20.88 13.31
CA VAL A 434 -19.11 21.23 13.00
C VAL A 434 -18.57 20.35 11.88
N TRP A 435 -18.96 19.08 11.85
CA TRP A 435 -18.59 18.16 10.78
C TRP A 435 -19.28 18.50 9.46
N ASP A 436 -20.56 18.86 9.47
CA ASP A 436 -21.29 19.33 8.29
C ASP A 436 -20.60 20.56 7.69
N GLN A 437 -20.18 21.50 8.55
CA GLN A 437 -19.43 22.69 8.15
C GLN A 437 -18.07 22.32 7.54
N ALA A 438 -17.31 21.44 8.19
CA ALA A 438 -15.98 21.05 7.72
C ALA A 438 -16.01 20.27 6.40
N GLU A 439 -16.94 19.32 6.28
CA GLU A 439 -17.12 18.53 5.06
C GLU A 439 -17.60 19.43 3.91
N GLY A 440 -18.54 20.33 4.18
CA GLY A 440 -19.03 21.31 3.20
C GLY A 440 -17.93 22.26 2.72
N ALA A 441 -17.13 22.80 3.65
CA ALA A 441 -16.02 23.69 3.35
C ALA A 441 -14.95 23.00 2.50
N LEU A 442 -14.51 21.80 2.91
CA LEU A 442 -13.49 21.05 2.17
C LEU A 442 -14.00 20.56 0.81
N MET A 443 -15.27 20.15 0.70
CA MET A 443 -15.87 19.74 -0.57
C MET A 443 -15.99 20.93 -1.53
N THR A 444 -16.34 22.12 -1.03
CA THR A 444 -16.37 23.35 -1.83
C THR A 444 -14.97 23.70 -2.33
N ALA A 445 -13.97 23.62 -1.44
CA ALA A 445 -12.58 23.83 -1.77
C ALA A 445 -12.05 22.82 -2.80
N LEU A 446 -12.37 21.53 -2.66
CA LEU A 446 -12.00 20.51 -3.63
C LEU A 446 -12.63 20.78 -5.00
N LYS A 447 -13.93 21.08 -5.06
CA LYS A 447 -14.61 21.38 -6.33
C LYS A 447 -14.04 22.60 -7.04
N SER A 448 -13.55 23.60 -6.30
CA SER A 448 -12.94 24.80 -6.92
C SER A 448 -11.56 24.54 -7.51
N THR A 449 -10.88 23.46 -7.16
CA THR A 449 -9.62 23.04 -7.81
C THR A 449 -9.84 22.40 -9.19
N GLY A 450 -11.06 21.90 -9.45
CA GLY A 450 -11.36 21.13 -10.66
C GLY A 450 -10.72 19.72 -10.71
N LEU A 451 -10.10 19.26 -9.61
CA LEU A 451 -9.47 17.95 -9.56
C LEU A 451 -10.52 16.82 -9.54
N PRO A 452 -10.34 15.76 -10.33
CA PRO A 452 -11.18 14.57 -10.22
C PRO A 452 -10.95 13.89 -8.86
N PHE A 453 -12.03 13.43 -8.23
CA PHE A 453 -11.94 12.79 -6.93
C PHE A 453 -12.94 11.64 -6.78
N THR A 454 -12.63 10.74 -5.84
CA THR A 454 -13.53 9.67 -5.39
C THR A 454 -13.84 9.82 -3.90
N MET A 455 -14.98 9.32 -3.45
CA MET A 455 -15.29 9.27 -2.02
C MET A 455 -14.53 8.11 -1.34
N ASN A 456 -14.12 8.32 -0.09
CA ASN A 456 -13.52 7.32 0.79
C ASN A 456 -14.23 7.36 2.16
N PRO A 457 -15.46 6.82 2.26
CA PRO A 457 -16.32 7.05 3.42
C PRO A 457 -15.75 6.46 4.71
N GLY A 458 -15.84 7.19 5.82
CA GLY A 458 -15.44 6.77 7.16
C GLY A 458 -13.94 6.90 7.46
N GLU A 459 -13.14 7.37 6.50
CA GLU A 459 -11.68 7.39 6.63
C GLU A 459 -11.09 8.72 7.12
N GLY A 460 -11.93 9.71 7.46
CA GLY A 460 -11.51 11.03 7.97
C GLY A 460 -10.67 10.96 9.26
N ALA A 461 -9.94 12.03 9.57
CA ALA A 461 -9.25 12.11 10.85
C ALA A 461 -10.26 12.30 11.99
N PHE A 462 -9.92 11.96 13.24
CA PHE A 462 -10.88 12.10 14.34
C PHE A 462 -11.30 13.55 14.60
N TYR A 463 -10.56 14.55 14.10
CA TYR A 463 -10.80 15.98 14.27
C TYR A 463 -11.30 16.69 13.00
N GLY A 464 -11.46 15.99 11.87
CA GLY A 464 -12.00 16.61 10.65
C GLY A 464 -11.87 15.76 9.37
N PRO A 465 -12.59 16.16 8.29
CA PRO A 465 -12.51 15.51 7.00
C PRO A 465 -11.17 15.81 6.31
N LYS A 466 -10.79 14.99 5.33
CA LYS A 466 -9.52 15.14 4.63
C LYS A 466 -9.57 14.82 3.16
N LEU A 467 -8.68 15.47 2.42
CA LEU A 467 -8.24 15.05 1.10
C LEU A 467 -7.02 14.15 1.27
N GLU A 468 -7.02 13.06 0.52
CA GLU A 468 -5.89 12.14 0.40
C GLU A 468 -5.38 12.18 -1.03
N PHE A 469 -4.09 12.46 -1.19
CA PHE A 469 -3.43 12.49 -2.49
C PHE A 469 -2.69 11.17 -2.66
N VAL A 470 -3.25 10.31 -3.49
CA VAL A 470 -2.79 8.95 -3.73
C VAL A 470 -1.95 8.93 -5.01
N LEU A 471 -0.68 8.54 -4.84
CA LEU A 471 0.27 8.37 -5.92
C LEU A 471 0.21 6.93 -6.43
N ARG A 472 0.23 6.78 -7.76
CA ARG A 472 0.37 5.46 -8.39
C ARG A 472 1.82 5.25 -8.82
N ASP A 473 2.43 4.16 -8.39
CA ASP A 473 3.79 3.81 -8.83
C ASP A 473 3.82 3.15 -10.22
N ALA A 474 5.03 2.92 -10.75
CA ALA A 474 5.24 2.38 -12.09
C ALA A 474 4.70 0.95 -12.32
N ILE A 475 4.31 0.23 -11.26
CA ILE A 475 3.69 -1.10 -11.35
C ILE A 475 2.22 -1.12 -10.90
N GLY A 476 1.68 0.07 -10.63
CA GLY A 476 0.26 0.30 -10.39
C GLY A 476 -0.19 0.21 -8.94
N ARG A 477 0.70 0.22 -7.95
CA ARG A 477 0.33 0.29 -6.53
C ARG A 477 0.00 1.72 -6.12
N GLU A 478 -0.96 1.85 -5.22
CA GLU A 478 -1.43 3.13 -4.69
C GLU A 478 -0.77 3.45 -3.34
N TRP A 479 -0.23 4.66 -3.24
CA TRP A 479 0.41 5.19 -2.05
C TRP A 479 -0.22 6.52 -1.67
N GLN A 480 -1.03 6.54 -0.61
CA GLN A 480 -1.46 7.81 -0.02
C GLN A 480 -0.23 8.56 0.50
N CYS A 481 0.12 9.73 -0.04
CA CYS A 481 1.25 10.50 0.46
C CYS A 481 0.76 11.82 1.06
N GLY A 482 0.26 12.70 0.21
CA GLY A 482 -0.17 14.03 0.61
C GLY A 482 -1.53 14.01 1.28
N THR A 483 -1.78 15.04 2.09
CA THR A 483 -3.07 15.22 2.74
C THR A 483 -3.34 16.70 3.02
N LEU A 484 -4.62 17.06 2.99
CA LEU A 484 -5.15 18.33 3.47
C LEU A 484 -6.37 18.05 4.35
N GLN A 485 -6.35 18.49 5.60
CA GLN A 485 -7.42 18.27 6.58
C GLN A 485 -7.92 19.61 7.09
N VAL A 486 -9.23 19.76 7.26
CA VAL A 486 -9.84 20.95 7.87
C VAL A 486 -10.18 20.64 9.33
N ASP A 487 -9.66 21.43 10.27
CA ASP A 487 -9.86 21.25 11.71
C ASP A 487 -10.41 22.52 12.36
N PHE A 488 -11.63 22.42 12.88
CA PHE A 488 -12.30 23.43 13.71
C PHE A 488 -12.17 23.12 15.21
N VAL A 489 -11.77 21.90 15.56
CA VAL A 489 -11.78 21.35 16.92
C VAL A 489 -10.54 21.80 17.69
N LEU A 490 -9.33 21.59 17.14
CA LEU A 490 -8.12 21.81 17.91
C LEU A 490 -7.86 23.30 18.27
N PRO A 491 -8.10 24.28 17.37
CA PRO A 491 -8.03 25.69 17.73
C PRO A 491 -8.95 26.06 18.90
N GLU A 492 -10.15 25.47 18.97
CA GLU A 492 -11.05 25.67 20.10
C GLU A 492 -10.51 25.03 21.38
N ARG A 493 -10.12 23.75 21.33
CA ARG A 493 -9.64 22.99 22.50
C ARG A 493 -8.40 23.60 23.15
N LEU A 494 -7.53 24.20 22.33
CA LEU A 494 -6.28 24.80 22.79
C LEU A 494 -6.35 26.34 22.92
N ASP A 495 -7.54 26.93 22.78
CA ASP A 495 -7.77 28.37 22.96
C ASP A 495 -6.86 29.25 22.07
N ALA A 496 -6.87 28.95 20.77
CA ALA A 496 -6.27 29.78 19.73
C ALA A 496 -7.27 30.84 19.27
N THR A 497 -6.87 32.12 19.27
CA THR A 497 -7.75 33.24 18.88
C THR A 497 -7.04 34.28 18.03
N TYR A 498 -7.80 35.05 17.25
CA TYR A 498 -7.37 36.28 16.58
C TYR A 498 -8.40 37.41 16.80
N VAL A 499 -8.02 38.65 16.50
CA VAL A 499 -8.89 39.83 16.54
C VAL A 499 -9.45 40.09 15.16
N GLY A 500 -10.78 40.03 15.04
CA GLY A 500 -11.52 40.23 13.79
C GLY A 500 -11.65 41.69 13.37
N GLU A 501 -12.25 41.94 12.22
CA GLU A 501 -12.56 43.29 11.72
C GLU A 501 -13.51 44.06 12.65
N ASP A 502 -14.34 43.33 13.39
CA ASP A 502 -15.27 43.83 14.40
C ASP A 502 -14.60 44.14 15.75
N ASN A 503 -13.28 43.97 15.87
CA ASN A 503 -12.49 44.03 17.11
C ASN A 503 -12.86 42.96 18.16
N SER A 504 -13.68 41.96 17.81
CA SER A 504 -13.98 40.83 18.69
C SER A 504 -12.92 39.75 18.57
N ARG A 505 -12.88 38.84 19.56
CA ARG A 505 -12.05 37.63 19.48
C ARG A 505 -12.78 36.55 18.70
N HIS A 506 -12.12 36.03 17.68
CA HIS A 506 -12.58 34.92 16.85
C HIS A 506 -11.59 33.76 16.94
N ARG A 507 -12.03 32.56 16.55
CA ARG A 507 -11.18 31.37 16.47
C ARG A 507 -10.76 31.15 15.02
N PRO A 508 -9.46 30.94 14.74
CA PRO A 508 -9.04 30.58 13.40
C PRO A 508 -9.46 29.13 13.10
N VAL A 509 -9.64 28.84 11.82
CA VAL A 509 -9.64 27.47 11.31
C VAL A 509 -8.20 27.04 11.12
N MET A 510 -7.92 25.75 11.34
CA MET A 510 -6.60 25.18 11.10
C MET A 510 -6.67 24.15 9.98
N LEU A 511 -5.82 24.31 8.95
CA LEU A 511 -5.64 23.31 7.91
C LEU A 511 -4.36 22.53 8.21
N HIS A 512 -4.48 21.24 8.47
CA HIS A 512 -3.31 20.36 8.56
C HIS A 512 -2.96 19.89 7.16
N ARG A 513 -1.67 19.91 6.84
CA ARG A 513 -1.24 19.38 5.56
C ARG A 513 0.14 18.75 5.61
N ALA A 514 0.34 17.80 4.71
CA ALA A 514 1.65 17.29 4.34
C ALA A 514 1.64 17.07 2.82
N ILE A 515 2.76 17.33 2.15
CA ILE A 515 2.89 17.12 0.70
C ILE A 515 3.50 15.74 0.47
N LEU A 516 4.62 15.44 1.11
CA LEU A 516 5.26 14.13 1.00
C LEU A 516 4.66 13.11 1.98
N GLY A 517 4.14 13.59 3.11
CA GLY A 517 3.83 12.73 4.26
C GLY A 517 5.10 12.58 5.09
N SER A 518 5.46 11.36 5.48
CA SER A 518 6.78 11.12 6.10
C SER A 518 7.88 10.97 5.05
N PHE A 519 9.05 11.55 5.29
CA PHE A 519 10.23 11.41 4.43
C PHE A 519 10.64 9.96 4.26
N GLU A 520 10.60 9.16 5.33
CA GLU A 520 10.93 7.73 5.30
C GLU A 520 10.08 7.03 4.23
N ARG A 521 8.76 7.11 4.38
CA ARG A 521 7.82 6.49 3.44
C ARG A 521 7.98 7.03 2.03
N PHE A 522 8.08 8.35 1.87
CA PHE A 522 8.20 8.95 0.54
C PHE A 522 9.49 8.55 -0.17
N ILE A 523 10.61 8.45 0.55
CA ILE A 523 11.87 7.91 0.02
C ILE A 523 11.71 6.45 -0.36
N GLY A 524 11.01 5.65 0.46
CA GLY A 524 10.61 4.30 0.09
C GLY A 524 9.89 4.28 -1.26
N VAL A 525 8.82 5.06 -1.40
CA VAL A 525 8.04 5.18 -2.65
C VAL A 525 8.90 5.62 -3.83
N LEU A 526 9.79 6.60 -3.66
CA LEU A 526 10.72 7.05 -4.71
C LEU A 526 11.66 5.92 -5.16
N ILE A 527 12.24 5.17 -4.23
CA ILE A 527 13.13 4.05 -4.55
C ILE A 527 12.38 3.02 -5.40
N GLU A 528 11.15 2.67 -5.03
CA GLU A 528 10.37 1.66 -5.77
C GLU A 528 9.87 2.17 -7.13
N HIS A 529 9.41 3.42 -7.18
CA HIS A 529 8.97 4.10 -8.41
C HIS A 529 10.08 4.11 -9.46
N TYR A 530 11.30 4.50 -9.07
CA TYR A 530 12.46 4.57 -9.95
C TYR A 530 13.25 3.25 -10.07
N ALA A 531 12.86 2.18 -9.36
CA ALA A 531 13.66 0.96 -9.24
C ALA A 531 15.13 1.24 -8.83
N GLY A 532 15.31 2.22 -7.94
CA GLY A 532 16.60 2.72 -7.47
C GLY A 532 17.33 3.66 -8.43
N ARG A 533 16.87 3.83 -9.67
CA ARG A 533 17.46 4.75 -10.68
C ARG A 533 16.98 6.18 -10.48
N LEU A 534 17.34 6.76 -9.33
CA LEU A 534 16.88 8.07 -8.91
C LEU A 534 17.30 9.17 -9.92
N PRO A 535 16.50 10.26 -10.06
CA PRO A 535 16.91 11.45 -10.77
C PRO A 535 18.26 11.97 -10.27
N MET A 536 19.06 12.55 -11.16
CA MET A 536 20.43 12.94 -10.84
C MET A 536 20.51 13.87 -9.62
N TRP A 537 19.61 14.86 -9.51
CA TRP A 537 19.58 15.77 -8.37
C TRP A 537 19.30 15.10 -7.01
N LEU A 538 18.61 13.96 -6.99
CA LEU A 538 18.35 13.15 -5.78
C LEU A 538 19.42 12.08 -5.53
N SER A 539 20.09 11.60 -6.57
CA SER A 539 21.02 10.47 -6.44
C SER A 539 22.12 10.76 -5.41
N PRO A 540 22.37 9.86 -4.43
CA PRO A 540 23.38 10.11 -3.39
C PRO A 540 24.80 10.22 -3.96
N VAL A 541 25.06 9.47 -5.03
CA VAL A 541 26.26 9.58 -5.85
C VAL A 541 25.80 9.87 -7.27
N GLN A 542 26.18 11.02 -7.81
CA GLN A 542 25.76 11.46 -9.13
C GLN A 542 26.70 10.95 -10.21
N VAL A 543 28.01 11.01 -9.92
CA VAL A 543 29.07 10.59 -10.83
C VAL A 543 30.09 9.74 -10.07
N VAL A 544 30.49 8.62 -10.66
CA VAL A 544 31.70 7.91 -10.25
C VAL A 544 32.76 8.10 -11.32
N LEU A 545 33.95 8.53 -10.91
CA LEU A 545 35.15 8.58 -11.75
C LEU A 545 35.97 7.32 -11.49
N ALA A 546 36.04 6.42 -12.48
CA ALA A 546 36.70 5.12 -12.36
C ALA A 546 37.89 5.04 -13.30
N THR A 547 39.10 4.90 -12.73
CA THR A 547 40.32 4.79 -13.53
C THR A 547 40.50 3.38 -14.11
N ILE A 548 40.98 3.30 -15.34
CA ILE A 548 41.34 2.04 -16.02
C ILE A 548 42.73 1.58 -15.55
N THR A 549 43.63 2.53 -15.33
CA THR A 549 45.01 2.34 -14.86
C THR A 549 45.32 3.39 -13.80
N ASN A 550 46.23 3.07 -12.86
CA ASN A 550 46.63 4.00 -11.80
C ASN A 550 47.34 5.26 -12.33
N ASP A 551 47.90 5.22 -13.53
CA ASP A 551 48.51 6.38 -14.19
C ASP A 551 47.51 7.53 -14.45
N ALA A 552 46.20 7.25 -14.44
CA ALA A 552 45.15 8.23 -14.61
C ALA A 552 44.57 8.77 -13.28
N ASP A 553 45.07 8.31 -12.13
CA ASP A 553 44.52 8.64 -10.81
C ASP A 553 44.60 10.15 -10.51
N ASP A 554 45.74 10.79 -10.81
CA ASP A 554 45.93 12.24 -10.60
C ASP A 554 44.90 13.07 -11.38
N TYR A 555 44.60 12.68 -12.63
CA TYR A 555 43.59 13.36 -13.44
C TYR A 555 42.18 13.12 -12.92
N ALA A 556 41.88 11.90 -12.45
CA ALA A 556 40.59 11.59 -11.84
C ALA A 556 40.35 12.42 -10.57
N GLU A 557 41.36 12.61 -9.73
CA GLU A 557 41.28 13.47 -8.54
C GLU A 557 41.02 14.94 -8.90
N GLN A 558 41.73 15.47 -9.91
CA GLN A 558 41.51 16.82 -10.43
C GLN A 558 40.09 17.00 -10.98
N ALA A 559 39.60 16.04 -11.78
CA ALA A 559 38.25 16.05 -12.32
C ALA A 559 37.20 15.98 -11.20
N ALA A 560 37.42 15.16 -10.17
CA ALA A 560 36.53 15.06 -9.02
C ALA A 560 36.45 16.39 -8.25
N GLN A 561 37.60 17.03 -8.04
CA GLN A 561 37.66 18.32 -7.35
C GLN A 561 36.91 19.41 -8.15
N ALA A 562 37.12 19.47 -9.46
CA ALA A 562 36.44 20.42 -10.34
C ALA A 562 34.92 20.20 -10.35
N MET A 563 34.45 18.95 -10.46
CA MET A 563 33.03 18.63 -10.41
C MET A 563 32.39 18.95 -9.05
N ARG A 564 33.08 18.64 -7.94
CA ARG A 564 32.60 18.94 -6.58
C ARG A 564 32.50 20.45 -6.32
N ALA A 565 33.41 21.24 -6.90
CA ALA A 565 33.34 22.70 -6.81
C ALA A 565 32.05 23.27 -7.42
N GLU A 566 31.50 22.59 -8.42
CA GLU A 566 30.21 22.91 -9.07
C GLU A 566 29.01 22.21 -8.41
N GLY A 567 29.18 21.67 -7.20
CA GLY A 567 28.10 21.10 -6.40
C GLY A 567 27.73 19.64 -6.71
N LEU A 568 28.46 18.97 -7.60
CA LEU A 568 28.22 17.55 -7.90
C LEU A 568 28.70 16.63 -6.79
N ARG A 569 27.92 15.57 -6.53
CA ARG A 569 28.29 14.48 -5.60
C ARG A 569 29.06 13.39 -6.35
N VAL A 570 30.39 13.45 -6.23
CA VAL A 570 31.31 12.60 -6.99
C VAL A 570 32.07 11.63 -6.09
N GLU A 571 32.11 10.36 -6.47
CA GLU A 571 32.96 9.32 -5.88
C GLU A 571 34.11 8.94 -6.83
N LEU A 572 35.24 8.53 -6.27
CA LEU A 572 36.41 8.04 -7.00
C LEU A 572 36.54 6.53 -6.79
N ASP A 573 36.84 5.81 -7.87
CA ASP A 573 37.19 4.39 -7.82
C ASP A 573 38.56 4.14 -8.47
N LEU A 574 39.60 4.32 -7.64
CA LEU A 574 41.01 4.17 -8.01
C LEU A 574 41.56 2.77 -7.71
N ARG A 575 40.70 1.81 -7.32
CA ARG A 575 41.12 0.45 -6.99
C ARG A 575 41.76 -0.22 -8.22
N ASN A 576 42.76 -1.08 -8.01
CA ASN A 576 43.36 -1.86 -9.09
C ASN A 576 42.46 -3.06 -9.47
N GLU A 577 41.31 -2.76 -10.06
CA GLU A 577 40.29 -3.72 -10.50
C GLU A 577 39.97 -3.52 -11.97
N LYS A 578 39.51 -4.57 -12.65
CA LYS A 578 39.10 -4.47 -14.07
C LYS A 578 37.98 -3.45 -14.22
N ILE A 579 38.07 -2.56 -15.21
CA ILE A 579 37.05 -1.52 -15.45
C ILE A 579 35.64 -2.11 -15.61
N GLY A 580 35.49 -3.29 -16.23
CA GLY A 580 34.21 -3.98 -16.34
C GLY A 580 33.62 -4.42 -14.99
N TYR A 581 34.47 -4.77 -14.01
CA TYR A 581 34.05 -5.06 -12.65
C TYR A 581 33.54 -3.78 -11.97
N LYS A 582 34.32 -2.68 -12.03
CA LYS A 582 33.94 -1.38 -11.47
C LYS A 582 32.61 -0.88 -12.05
N VAL A 583 32.46 -0.91 -13.38
CA VAL A 583 31.23 -0.50 -14.07
C VAL A 583 30.03 -1.32 -13.60
N ARG A 584 30.19 -2.63 -13.43
CA ARG A 584 29.11 -3.51 -12.95
C ARG A 584 28.73 -3.18 -11.50
N GLU A 585 29.71 -3.00 -10.61
CA GLU A 585 29.48 -2.66 -9.21
C GLU A 585 28.71 -1.35 -9.07
N HIS A 586 29.16 -0.28 -9.74
CA HIS A 586 28.49 1.03 -9.71
C HIS A 586 27.14 1.04 -10.42
N SER A 587 26.95 0.18 -11.43
CA SER A 587 25.64 -0.02 -12.06
C SER A 587 24.64 -0.71 -11.13
N LEU A 588 25.10 -1.65 -10.29
CA LEU A 588 24.27 -2.28 -9.25
C LEU A 588 23.89 -1.27 -8.17
N ALA A 589 24.84 -0.43 -7.76
CA ALA A 589 24.62 0.70 -6.84
C ALA A 589 23.78 1.85 -7.44
N LYS A 590 23.30 1.70 -8.68
CA LYS A 590 22.44 2.64 -9.41
C LYS A 590 23.02 4.04 -9.58
N VAL A 591 24.34 4.17 -9.70
CA VAL A 591 24.98 5.47 -9.97
C VAL A 591 24.56 5.97 -11.37
N PRO A 592 24.01 7.19 -11.51
CA PRO A 592 23.51 7.69 -12.79
C PRO A 592 24.57 7.77 -13.88
N VAL A 593 25.79 8.22 -13.54
CA VAL A 593 26.90 8.40 -14.47
C VAL A 593 28.15 7.72 -13.95
N ILE A 594 28.74 6.85 -14.78
CA ILE A 594 30.04 6.23 -14.54
C ILE A 594 30.98 6.77 -15.62
N ALA A 595 31.99 7.52 -15.21
CA ALA A 595 32.99 8.11 -16.08
C ALA A 595 34.26 7.27 -16.02
N ALA A 596 34.60 6.60 -17.11
CA ALA A 596 35.84 5.85 -17.23
C ALA A 596 36.97 6.77 -17.69
N ILE A 597 38.15 6.60 -17.08
CA ILE A 597 39.33 7.42 -17.37
C ILE A 597 40.53 6.49 -17.60
N GLY A 598 41.03 6.46 -18.84
CA GLY A 598 42.33 5.87 -19.16
C GLY A 598 43.40 6.94 -19.38
N GLN A 599 44.59 6.50 -19.79
CA GLN A 599 45.70 7.40 -20.08
C GLN A 599 45.34 8.43 -21.17
N ARG A 600 44.63 7.99 -22.22
CA ARG A 600 44.21 8.86 -23.30
C ARG A 600 43.29 9.98 -22.81
N GLU A 601 42.29 9.63 -22.00
CA GLU A 601 41.37 10.60 -21.41
C GLU A 601 42.11 11.62 -20.53
N ALA A 602 43.09 11.15 -19.74
CA ALA A 602 43.93 12.01 -18.91
C ALA A 602 44.80 12.97 -19.73
N ASP A 603 45.44 12.49 -20.79
CA ASP A 603 46.30 13.30 -21.68
C ASP A 603 45.49 14.34 -22.46
N GLU A 604 44.28 13.98 -22.91
CA GLU A 604 43.41 14.85 -23.71
C GLU A 604 42.49 15.77 -22.86
N GLY A 605 42.45 15.57 -21.53
CA GLY A 605 41.57 16.33 -20.63
C GLY A 605 40.08 16.03 -20.84
N THR A 606 39.76 14.76 -21.13
CA THR A 606 38.39 14.29 -21.45
C THR A 606 37.92 13.20 -20.48
N LEU A 607 36.64 12.82 -20.58
CA LEU A 607 36.01 11.75 -19.81
C LEU A 607 35.15 10.87 -20.71
N ALA A 608 35.22 9.55 -20.57
CA ALA A 608 34.30 8.62 -21.22
C ALA A 608 33.08 8.38 -20.33
N LEU A 609 32.00 9.13 -20.56
CA LEU A 609 30.77 9.07 -19.77
C LEU A 609 29.88 7.91 -20.22
N ARG A 610 29.47 7.08 -19.27
CA ARG A 610 28.46 6.03 -19.43
C ARG A 610 27.27 6.32 -18.52
N ARG A 611 26.07 6.40 -19.09
CA ARG A 611 24.83 6.58 -18.31
C ARG A 611 24.21 5.25 -17.91
N LEU A 612 23.63 5.20 -16.72
CA LEU A 612 22.93 4.03 -16.21
C LEU A 612 21.75 3.66 -17.12
N GLY A 613 21.71 2.42 -17.59
CA GLY A 613 20.67 1.93 -18.50
C GLY A 613 20.98 2.12 -19.99
N ASP A 614 21.99 2.93 -20.33
CA ASP A 614 22.49 3.03 -21.71
C ASP A 614 23.59 1.98 -21.96
N LYS A 615 23.68 1.51 -23.21
CA LYS A 615 24.75 0.64 -23.69
C LYS A 615 25.97 1.44 -24.18
N GLY A 616 25.78 2.68 -24.62
CA GLY A 616 26.81 3.54 -25.18
C GLY A 616 27.72 4.23 -24.16
N GLN A 617 28.77 4.86 -24.68
CA GLN A 617 29.60 5.83 -23.94
C GLN A 617 29.85 7.05 -24.83
N GLN A 618 29.97 8.22 -24.22
CA GLN A 618 30.27 9.46 -24.90
C GLN A 618 31.55 10.06 -24.31
N VAL A 619 32.53 10.35 -25.18
CA VAL A 619 33.74 11.07 -24.77
C VAL A 619 33.48 12.56 -24.87
N VAL A 620 33.69 13.29 -23.78
CA VAL A 620 33.47 14.74 -23.70
C VAL A 620 34.62 15.41 -22.96
N SER A 621 34.83 16.71 -23.18
CA SER A 621 35.78 17.47 -22.36
C SER A 621 35.31 17.56 -20.91
N LEU A 622 36.24 17.70 -19.96
CA LEU A 622 35.89 17.89 -18.54
C LEU A 622 34.94 19.08 -18.33
N ASN A 623 35.18 20.19 -19.02
CA ASN A 623 34.36 21.40 -18.89
C ASN A 623 32.93 21.17 -19.41
N ASP A 624 32.77 20.49 -20.55
CA ASP A 624 31.44 20.18 -21.09
C ASP A 624 30.70 19.19 -20.19
N ALA A 625 31.41 18.19 -19.64
CA ALA A 625 30.85 17.26 -18.68
C ALA A 625 30.33 17.98 -17.44
N ILE A 626 31.15 18.85 -16.85
CA ILE A 626 30.78 19.66 -15.68
C ILE A 626 29.53 20.49 -15.98
N ALA A 627 29.52 21.24 -17.09
CA ALA A 627 28.41 22.12 -17.44
C ALA A 627 27.08 21.36 -17.66
N ALA A 628 27.13 20.19 -18.32
CA ALA A 628 25.95 19.39 -18.57
C ALA A 628 25.44 18.70 -17.30
N LEU A 629 26.34 18.09 -16.54
CA LEU A 629 26.00 17.29 -15.36
C LEU A 629 25.59 18.17 -14.18
N SER A 630 26.19 19.34 -13.98
CA SER A 630 25.79 20.27 -12.89
C SER A 630 24.36 20.78 -13.09
N LYS A 631 23.98 21.09 -14.33
CA LYS A 631 22.60 21.49 -14.67
C LYS A 631 21.58 20.39 -14.36
N GLU A 632 21.91 19.14 -14.67
CA GLU A 632 21.03 17.99 -14.40
C GLU A 632 21.03 17.61 -12.91
N GLY A 633 22.15 17.83 -12.22
CA GLY A 633 22.32 17.59 -10.79
C GLY A 633 21.71 18.65 -9.88
N ALA A 634 21.27 19.79 -10.43
CA ALA A 634 20.55 20.83 -9.71
C ALA A 634 19.10 20.41 -9.45
N ALA A 635 18.57 20.76 -8.28
CA ALA A 635 17.18 20.47 -7.96
C ALA A 635 16.23 21.32 -8.84
N PRO A 636 15.01 20.83 -9.15
CA PRO A 636 14.05 21.61 -9.90
C PRO A 636 13.68 22.90 -9.16
N ASN A 637 13.63 24.02 -9.90
CA ASN A 637 13.20 25.33 -9.39
C ASN A 637 14.01 25.85 -8.17
N THR A 638 15.30 25.49 -8.08
CA THR A 638 16.28 26.09 -7.14
C THR A 638 17.24 27.04 -7.84
#